data_AF-A0A2N2JQJ2-F1
#
_entry.id   AF-A0A2N2JQJ2-F1
#
_cell.length_a   1.000
_cell.length_b   1.000
_cell.length_c   1.000
_cell.angle_alpha   90.00
_cell.angle_beta   90.00
_cell.angle_gamma   90.00
#
_symmetry.space_group_name_H-M   'P 1'
#
loop_
_entity.id
_entity.type
_entity.pdbx_description
1 polymer ?
#
loop_
_entity_poly.entity_id
_entity_poly.type
_entity_poly.pdbx_seq_one_letter_code
_entity_poly.pdbx_strand_id
1 'polypeptide(L)'
;MCVTPVRSNSGRFPHLPVRCNMPGSPQLRPLLILGALIVALASGGCGNDAGTVELVTNPTDTAVGEVTFTDVVTGDTVVADTAPADTAVALDTIAGDTAPADTEPPLDTAVAPDTAVVEDVGPDTTAPADTVVADTTEPTDTAQADTTEPPGPLGFVCDGQGGQGCACGGMEDCGLGLACAETALGQLCAEPCLATCAGDRRCAAAAAGFNICLPTWSTLCAPCGTHQDCLELGALCVDFGFGGSYCAPPCADGESCPDGFDCLALGGGGSPLCVPSDGQCGCTEIAVTLGMSTVCHAENGTACAGERECTAEGLTDCTASTPKTEVCNGEDDDCDGVTDEGFDLGAACAAPSGGCADGVWACTADGGRSCLGASGLVPDVCDGVDNDCDGTTDNGCDADGDDWCAGAGGVGVTSPACPNGFGDCNDSDPSRHPQAAEACNGVDDDCDGTTDGQTQSCQGGCGSGTQTCTAGGWSACSAPGQLCSPSDPCCQASGCAYEAATLKCSATATATERRCSGTCGGTVQKRSEFKYCTGSAAGCGTSNLKWDAWANETACGASNLCTQSGTSASCQSCPMGCSSGACVTQPTYKICIDPGYGPGDSPVSGGVAGNDVTWSVAQHLKTWLEADTAKPQGGGTWSVVLTRSATSNPSSTARRDTCNAAGATRVISIGVNGFNGSAHGSETYRKTTSDATWTGYATKVQAQLIAHGGLTDRGVKTSTFTILNTNAPSVWAFLGFLDNSGDRAQLANDAWRNEVAKGFLFAIQQSLGYSAYTP
;
A
#
# COMPACT_ATOMS: atom_id res chain seq x y z
N MET A 1 -29.36 -8.37 49.76
CA MET A 1 -30.27 -8.68 50.90
C MET A 1 -31.70 -8.58 50.39
N CYS A 2 -32.62 -9.45 50.83
CA CYS A 2 -34.11 -9.42 50.75
C CYS A 2 -34.82 -8.81 49.49
N VAL A 3 -35.84 -9.41 48.87
CA VAL A 3 -36.61 -10.66 49.14
C VAL A 3 -37.26 -11.17 47.81
N THR A 4 -37.93 -12.33 47.85
CA THR A 4 -38.42 -13.17 46.72
C THR A 4 -39.47 -12.59 45.75
N PRO A 5 -39.53 -13.09 44.49
CA PRO A 5 -40.60 -12.84 43.52
C PRO A 5 -41.76 -13.89 43.56
N VAL A 6 -42.83 -13.63 42.79
CA VAL A 6 -44.04 -14.48 42.60
C VAL A 6 -44.34 -14.49 41.08
N ARG A 7 -44.19 -15.61 40.35
CA ARG A 7 -45.17 -16.69 40.06
C ARG A 7 -46.46 -16.22 39.34
N SER A 8 -47.01 -16.94 38.34
CA SER A 8 -46.61 -18.22 37.69
C SER A 8 -47.50 -18.59 36.48
N ASN A 9 -47.00 -19.49 35.61
CA ASN A 9 -47.75 -20.41 34.72
C ASN A 9 -48.56 -19.79 33.57
N SER A 10 -48.83 -20.47 32.43
CA SER A 10 -48.43 -21.77 31.83
C SER A 10 -48.81 -21.76 30.34
N GLY A 11 -48.33 -22.61 29.41
CA GLY A 11 -47.33 -23.68 29.48
C GLY A 11 -47.69 -24.88 28.57
N ARG A 12 -46.72 -25.32 27.74
CA ARG A 12 -46.68 -26.50 26.82
C ARG A 12 -46.90 -26.27 25.30
N PHE A 13 -45.94 -26.82 24.56
CA PHE A 13 -45.84 -27.16 23.11
C PHE A 13 -46.66 -28.46 22.79
N PRO A 14 -46.78 -29.01 21.53
CA PRO A 14 -45.78 -28.95 20.43
C PRO A 14 -46.23 -29.03 18.93
N HIS A 15 -45.21 -29.04 18.04
CA HIS A 15 -45.11 -29.54 16.65
C HIS A 15 -45.96 -28.96 15.48
N LEU A 16 -45.28 -28.26 14.55
CA LEU A 16 -45.05 -28.57 13.10
C LEU A 16 -46.18 -29.20 12.22
N PRO A 17 -46.22 -28.92 10.88
CA PRO A 17 -46.45 -27.64 10.16
C PRO A 17 -47.55 -27.79 9.06
N VAL A 18 -47.56 -26.90 8.03
CA VAL A 18 -48.09 -27.05 6.63
C VAL A 18 -49.14 -26.00 6.15
N ARG A 19 -48.73 -25.25 5.10
CA ARG A 19 -49.43 -24.61 3.94
C ARG A 19 -50.88 -24.05 4.02
N CYS A 20 -51.01 -22.81 3.48
CA CYS A 20 -52.15 -22.23 2.72
C CYS A 20 -53.53 -22.07 3.44
N ASN A 21 -54.42 -21.13 3.10
CA ASN A 21 -54.59 -20.30 1.89
C ASN A 21 -55.22 -18.91 2.22
N MET A 22 -55.40 -18.04 1.22
CA MET A 22 -56.16 -16.76 1.26
C MET A 22 -57.70 -16.99 1.19
N PRO A 23 -58.62 -15.97 1.11
CA PRO A 23 -58.49 -14.49 1.16
C PRO A 23 -59.54 -13.78 2.08
N GLY A 24 -59.62 -12.43 2.09
CA GLY A 24 -60.77 -11.72 2.70
C GLY A 24 -60.66 -10.21 3.01
N SER A 25 -60.52 -9.34 2.00
CA SER A 25 -60.73 -7.88 2.12
C SER A 25 -62.23 -7.51 2.03
N PRO A 26 -62.69 -6.23 2.18
CA PRO A 26 -62.00 -4.98 2.59
C PRO A 26 -62.77 -4.21 3.70
N GLN A 27 -62.45 -2.92 3.96
CA GLN A 27 -63.43 -1.79 4.05
C GLN A 27 -62.74 -0.41 4.26
N LEU A 28 -62.82 0.43 3.21
CA LEU A 28 -62.95 1.91 3.13
C LEU A 28 -62.06 2.96 3.88
N ARG A 29 -61.90 4.08 3.15
CA ARG A 29 -61.37 5.44 3.46
C ARG A 29 -62.50 6.33 4.11
N PRO A 30 -62.42 7.68 4.32
CA PRO A 30 -61.46 8.75 3.93
C PRO A 30 -61.16 9.76 5.09
N LEU A 31 -60.73 11.04 4.97
CA LEU A 31 -60.42 12.01 3.89
C LEU A 31 -59.51 13.15 4.44
N LEU A 32 -58.61 13.77 3.63
CA LEU A 32 -58.48 15.24 3.52
C LEU A 32 -57.61 15.69 2.32
N ILE A 33 -57.69 16.97 1.93
CA ILE A 33 -57.12 17.58 0.71
C ILE A 33 -56.72 19.04 0.97
N LEU A 34 -55.60 19.52 0.37
CA LEU A 34 -55.42 20.93 -0.04
C LEU A 34 -54.31 21.03 -1.13
N GLY A 35 -54.30 22.06 -1.99
CA GLY A 35 -53.28 22.22 -3.05
C GLY A 35 -53.48 23.42 -3.99
N ALA A 36 -52.49 23.67 -4.87
CA ALA A 36 -52.39 24.72 -5.91
C ALA A 36 -51.11 24.47 -6.77
N LEU A 37 -50.93 24.94 -8.02
CA LEU A 37 -51.83 25.39 -9.08
C LEU A 37 -51.14 25.27 -10.48
N ILE A 38 -51.96 24.95 -11.49
CA ILE A 38 -51.73 24.72 -12.93
C ILE A 38 -50.79 25.69 -13.70
N VAL A 39 -49.97 25.13 -14.60
CA VAL A 39 -49.79 25.57 -16.01
C VAL A 39 -49.74 24.31 -16.92
N ALA A 40 -50.30 24.37 -18.13
CA ALA A 40 -50.29 23.30 -19.16
C ALA A 40 -49.49 23.77 -20.41
N LEU A 41 -49.14 23.00 -21.45
CA LEU A 41 -49.73 21.84 -22.16
C LEU A 41 -48.57 20.85 -22.56
N ALA A 42 -48.76 19.65 -23.12
CA ALA A 42 -49.87 19.14 -23.94
C ALA A 42 -50.16 17.61 -23.75
N SER A 43 -51.17 17.12 -24.48
CA SER A 43 -51.64 15.73 -24.57
C SER A 43 -50.54 14.73 -24.98
N GLY A 44 -50.57 13.46 -24.58
CA GLY A 44 -51.66 12.71 -23.92
C GLY A 44 -52.13 11.55 -24.81
N GLY A 45 -52.07 10.32 -24.30
CA GLY A 45 -52.33 9.08 -25.07
C GLY A 45 -53.60 8.34 -24.63
N CYS A 46 -53.46 7.03 -24.39
CA CYS A 46 -54.51 6.00 -24.21
C CYS A 46 -55.12 5.49 -25.53
N GLY A 47 -55.57 4.24 -25.51
CA GLY A 47 -56.17 3.54 -26.66
C GLY A 47 -57.46 2.80 -26.28
N ASN A 48 -57.96 2.00 -27.23
CA ASN A 48 -59.20 1.23 -27.19
C ASN A 48 -60.47 2.12 -27.24
N ASP A 49 -61.60 1.71 -27.83
CA ASP A 49 -62.03 0.35 -28.19
C ASP A 49 -62.82 0.23 -29.52
N ALA A 50 -63.05 -1.03 -29.91
CA ALA A 50 -63.82 -1.60 -31.03
C ALA A 50 -64.83 -0.77 -31.88
N GLY A 51 -64.90 -1.12 -33.18
CA GLY A 51 -66.02 -0.79 -34.09
C GLY A 51 -66.13 -1.72 -35.31
N THR A 52 -67.10 -2.64 -35.29
CA THR A 52 -67.54 -3.49 -36.43
C THR A 52 -68.51 -2.71 -37.35
N VAL A 53 -68.74 -3.01 -38.65
CA VAL A 53 -69.20 -4.27 -39.30
C VAL A 53 -68.93 -4.25 -40.84
N GLU A 54 -68.63 -5.42 -41.38
CA GLU A 54 -68.75 -5.99 -42.76
C GLU A 54 -69.01 -5.18 -44.07
N LEU A 55 -68.25 -5.60 -45.12
CA LEU A 55 -68.62 -5.97 -46.50
C LEU A 55 -69.26 -4.99 -47.52
N VAL A 56 -68.69 -5.02 -48.75
CA VAL A 56 -69.34 -5.54 -50.00
C VAL A 56 -68.25 -5.83 -51.07
N THR A 57 -68.60 -6.48 -52.19
CA THR A 57 -67.76 -7.44 -52.95
C THR A 57 -67.30 -7.05 -54.38
N ASN A 58 -66.23 -7.73 -54.85
CA ASN A 58 -65.91 -8.12 -56.26
C ASN A 58 -65.49 -7.03 -57.28
N PRO A 59 -64.82 -7.39 -58.41
CA PRO A 59 -64.06 -8.62 -58.79
C PRO A 59 -62.57 -8.26 -59.16
N THR A 60 -61.67 -8.98 -59.86
CA THR A 60 -61.60 -10.28 -60.59
C THR A 60 -60.11 -10.71 -60.71
N ASP A 61 -59.81 -12.01 -60.93
CA ASP A 61 -58.61 -12.62 -61.59
C ASP A 61 -57.17 -12.14 -61.29
N THR A 62 -56.12 -12.99 -61.20
CA THR A 62 -55.93 -14.46 -61.34
C THR A 62 -55.05 -14.94 -60.16
N ALA A 63 -55.27 -16.05 -59.45
CA ALA A 63 -55.42 -17.48 -59.83
C ALA A 63 -54.07 -18.16 -60.16
N VAL A 64 -53.71 -19.34 -59.63
CA VAL A 64 -54.35 -20.27 -58.66
C VAL A 64 -53.25 -21.12 -57.97
N GLY A 65 -53.46 -21.46 -56.68
CA GLY A 65 -53.33 -22.80 -56.04
C GLY A 65 -52.07 -23.68 -56.18
N GLU A 66 -51.90 -24.74 -55.39
CA GLU A 66 -52.74 -25.29 -54.29
C GLU A 66 -51.83 -26.04 -53.28
N VAL A 67 -52.38 -26.46 -52.13
CA VAL A 67 -51.66 -27.24 -51.10
C VAL A 67 -51.46 -28.70 -51.54
N THR A 68 -50.26 -29.28 -51.36
CA THR A 68 -50.10 -30.68 -50.88
C THR A 68 -48.66 -31.09 -50.53
N PHE A 69 -48.56 -31.99 -49.55
CA PHE A 69 -47.62 -33.13 -49.39
C PHE A 69 -46.08 -32.96 -49.27
N THR A 70 -45.61 -33.33 -48.05
CA THR A 70 -44.48 -34.22 -47.70
C THR A 70 -43.01 -33.92 -48.08
N ASP A 71 -42.22 -33.76 -47.00
CA ASP A 71 -41.06 -34.60 -46.60
C ASP A 71 -39.62 -34.09 -46.84
N VAL A 72 -38.72 -34.62 -45.99
CA VAL A 72 -37.26 -34.59 -45.97
C VAL A 72 -36.56 -33.21 -46.01
N VAL A 73 -36.12 -32.77 -44.81
CA VAL A 73 -34.73 -32.34 -44.63
C VAL A 73 -34.15 -33.09 -43.43
N THR A 74 -33.00 -33.71 -43.66
CA THR A 74 -32.16 -34.51 -42.75
C THR A 74 -32.01 -33.96 -41.32
N GLY A 75 -32.06 -34.84 -40.32
CA GLY A 75 -31.87 -34.50 -38.90
C GLY A 75 -30.52 -34.93 -38.31
N ASP A 76 -30.18 -34.25 -37.22
CA ASP A 76 -29.34 -34.62 -36.07
C ASP A 76 -28.29 -35.74 -36.23
N THR A 77 -27.02 -35.34 -36.28
CA THR A 77 -25.89 -36.11 -35.71
C THR A 77 -25.65 -35.66 -34.27
N VAL A 78 -25.41 -36.59 -33.33
CA VAL A 78 -24.90 -36.27 -31.99
C VAL A 78 -23.97 -37.40 -31.48
N VAL A 79 -22.92 -37.03 -30.74
CA VAL A 79 -22.03 -37.87 -29.89
C VAL A 79 -20.92 -38.68 -30.60
N ALA A 80 -19.72 -38.07 -30.66
CA ALA A 80 -18.41 -38.63 -30.26
C ALA A 80 -17.83 -39.89 -30.99
N ASP A 81 -16.62 -40.45 -30.71
CA ASP A 81 -15.64 -40.19 -29.63
C ASP A 81 -14.15 -40.59 -29.98
N THR A 82 -13.19 -39.72 -29.60
CA THR A 82 -11.89 -39.97 -28.90
C THR A 82 -10.56 -39.62 -29.67
N ALA A 83 -9.66 -38.69 -29.18
CA ALA A 83 -8.49 -38.21 -30.00
C ALA A 83 -7.20 -37.41 -29.47
N PRO A 84 -5.86 -37.79 -29.35
CA PRO A 84 -4.87 -38.58 -30.20
C PRO A 84 -4.10 -39.87 -29.70
N ALA A 85 -3.41 -40.60 -30.61
CA ALA A 85 -2.39 -41.66 -30.39
C ALA A 85 -1.27 -41.57 -31.45
N ASP A 86 0.01 -41.78 -31.05
CA ASP A 86 1.15 -41.14 -31.75
C ASP A 86 1.98 -42.02 -32.71
N THR A 87 2.35 -41.41 -33.84
CA THR A 87 3.62 -41.59 -34.56
C THR A 87 4.18 -40.17 -34.81
N ALA A 88 5.41 -39.76 -34.47
CA ALA A 88 6.76 -40.32 -34.59
C ALA A 88 7.53 -39.78 -35.81
N VAL A 89 8.81 -39.38 -35.62
CA VAL A 89 9.80 -39.10 -36.68
C VAL A 89 9.49 -37.78 -37.48
N ALA A 90 10.40 -37.03 -38.10
CA ALA A 90 11.73 -37.33 -38.66
C ALA A 90 12.83 -36.24 -38.48
N LEU A 91 13.99 -36.58 -39.03
CA LEU A 91 15.18 -35.77 -39.38
C LEU A 91 14.78 -34.49 -40.17
N ASP A 92 15.48 -33.36 -40.15
CA ASP A 92 16.92 -33.05 -40.36
C ASP A 92 17.44 -33.29 -41.80
N THR A 93 17.88 -32.23 -42.48
CA THR A 93 19.05 -32.25 -43.38
C THR A 93 19.59 -30.84 -43.70
N ILE A 94 20.60 -30.42 -42.93
CA ILE A 94 21.95 -29.92 -43.31
C ILE A 94 22.18 -29.28 -44.72
N ALA A 95 23.10 -28.29 -44.76
CA ALA A 95 23.83 -27.67 -45.89
C ALA A 95 23.19 -26.43 -46.58
N GLY A 96 23.98 -25.45 -47.05
CA GLY A 96 25.44 -25.25 -46.90
C GLY A 96 25.99 -24.20 -47.89
N ASP A 97 26.99 -23.41 -47.44
CA ASP A 97 27.87 -22.49 -48.17
C ASP A 97 27.37 -21.70 -49.41
N THR A 98 27.55 -20.36 -49.39
CA THR A 98 28.49 -19.67 -50.29
C THR A 98 28.60 -18.15 -50.04
N ALA A 99 29.82 -17.62 -50.19
CA ALA A 99 30.12 -16.23 -50.53
C ALA A 99 30.57 -16.18 -52.02
N PRO A 100 30.85 -15.02 -52.68
CA PRO A 100 30.97 -13.65 -52.14
C PRO A 100 30.43 -12.49 -53.04
N ALA A 101 30.70 -11.26 -52.59
CA ALA A 101 31.08 -10.06 -53.39
C ALA A 101 30.02 -9.16 -54.08
N ASP A 102 30.43 -7.88 -54.15
CA ASP A 102 30.08 -6.78 -55.07
C ASP A 102 28.61 -6.35 -55.31
N THR A 103 28.25 -5.13 -54.85
CA THR A 103 28.03 -3.94 -55.73
C THR A 103 27.64 -2.65 -54.98
N GLU A 104 28.17 -1.49 -55.40
CA GLU A 104 27.55 -0.15 -55.20
C GLU A 104 26.55 0.15 -56.36
N PRO A 105 25.89 1.33 -56.51
CA PRO A 105 25.75 2.53 -55.65
C PRO A 105 24.24 2.96 -55.57
N PRO A 106 23.78 4.24 -55.72
CA PRO A 106 24.24 5.58 -55.26
C PRO A 106 23.15 6.38 -54.49
N LEU A 107 23.46 7.63 -54.06
CA LEU A 107 22.64 8.91 -54.02
C LEU A 107 21.11 8.90 -53.67
N ASP A 108 20.44 9.93 -53.14
CA ASP A 108 20.67 11.37 -52.82
C ASP A 108 19.59 11.77 -51.76
N THR A 109 19.69 12.74 -50.84
CA THR A 109 19.60 14.20 -51.09
C THR A 109 19.80 15.05 -49.81
N ALA A 110 20.18 16.32 -50.03
CA ALA A 110 20.27 17.51 -49.15
C ALA A 110 19.29 17.61 -47.94
N VAL A 111 19.56 18.40 -46.87
CA VAL A 111 19.67 19.89 -46.87
C VAL A 111 20.48 20.45 -45.68
N ALA A 112 21.15 21.59 -45.91
CA ALA A 112 21.78 22.55 -44.96
C ALA A 112 21.38 23.99 -45.40
N PRO A 113 21.75 25.14 -44.77
CA PRO A 113 22.74 25.42 -43.70
C PRO A 113 22.05 26.11 -42.47
N ASP A 114 22.64 26.84 -41.51
CA ASP A 114 23.74 27.82 -41.56
C ASP A 114 24.58 28.01 -40.27
N THR A 115 25.73 28.59 -40.58
CA THR A 115 26.82 29.28 -39.86
C THR A 115 26.38 30.32 -38.79
N ALA A 116 27.23 30.95 -37.95
CA ALA A 116 28.66 31.30 -38.10
C ALA A 116 29.53 31.27 -36.80
N VAL A 117 30.41 32.28 -36.57
CA VAL A 117 31.72 32.16 -35.88
C VAL A 117 32.13 33.47 -35.12
N VAL A 118 33.31 33.46 -34.47
CA VAL A 118 34.23 34.52 -33.96
C VAL A 118 34.13 35.01 -32.49
N GLU A 119 35.31 35.45 -32.00
CA GLU A 119 35.86 35.94 -30.70
C GLU A 119 35.03 37.08 -30.01
N ASP A 120 35.30 37.58 -28.78
CA ASP A 120 36.59 38.04 -28.20
C ASP A 120 36.54 38.40 -26.65
N VAL A 121 37.62 39.02 -26.12
CA VAL A 121 38.00 39.48 -24.73
C VAL A 121 36.89 39.85 -23.68
N GLY A 122 37.20 39.62 -22.38
CA GLY A 122 36.45 40.09 -21.17
C GLY A 122 36.66 41.59 -20.78
N PRO A 123 36.70 42.04 -19.49
CA PRO A 123 36.85 41.30 -18.20
C PRO A 123 35.92 41.75 -17.02
N ASP A 124 36.10 41.11 -15.85
CA ASP A 124 35.93 41.56 -14.43
C ASP A 124 34.77 42.51 -14.00
N THR A 125 33.94 42.06 -13.03
CA THR A 125 33.67 42.85 -11.79
C THR A 125 32.93 42.07 -10.67
N THR A 126 33.51 42.09 -9.46
CA THR A 126 32.87 41.97 -8.10
C THR A 126 32.17 40.67 -7.63
N ALA A 127 32.47 40.29 -6.38
CA ALA A 127 31.92 39.18 -5.55
C ALA A 127 31.21 39.77 -4.28
N PRO A 128 30.81 39.04 -3.18
CA PRO A 128 30.97 37.61 -2.81
C PRO A 128 29.71 36.97 -2.10
N ALA A 129 29.92 35.92 -1.27
CA ALA A 129 29.03 35.33 -0.22
C ALA A 129 27.88 34.36 -0.67
N ASP A 130 27.45 33.30 0.06
CA ASP A 130 28.04 32.47 1.16
C ASP A 130 27.24 31.11 1.35
N THR A 131 27.64 30.28 2.32
CA THR A 131 27.14 28.99 2.92
C THR A 131 25.65 28.92 3.39
N VAL A 132 24.94 27.81 3.78
CA VAL A 132 25.03 26.30 3.81
C VAL A 132 23.61 25.69 4.17
N VAL A 133 23.43 24.34 4.27
CA VAL A 133 22.17 23.53 4.52
C VAL A 133 22.07 22.93 5.97
N ALA A 134 20.95 22.29 6.42
CA ALA A 134 20.73 21.70 7.80
C ALA A 134 19.68 20.52 7.92
N ASP A 135 19.66 19.72 9.05
CA ASP A 135 18.87 18.44 9.28
C ASP A 135 18.44 18.06 10.79
N THR A 136 17.98 16.82 11.19
CA THR A 136 16.95 16.52 12.30
C THR A 136 16.79 15.11 13.12
N THR A 137 16.34 15.05 14.43
CA THR A 137 15.44 14.05 15.27
C THR A 137 15.83 12.89 16.36
N GLU A 138 14.93 11.99 16.94
CA GLU A 138 14.97 11.15 18.30
C GLU A 138 14.35 9.64 18.53
N PRO A 139 14.64 8.76 19.61
CA PRO A 139 14.41 7.21 19.70
C PRO A 139 14.02 6.31 21.06
N THR A 140 13.46 4.98 21.11
CA THR A 140 13.24 3.88 22.27
C THR A 140 12.32 2.51 22.14
N ASP A 141 12.52 1.25 22.74
CA ASP A 141 11.52 0.02 22.94
C ASP A 141 11.81 -1.22 23.97
N THR A 142 10.85 -2.13 24.47
CA THR A 142 11.01 -3.46 25.28
C THR A 142 9.78 -4.29 25.97
N ALA A 143 9.66 -5.69 26.00
CA ALA A 143 8.93 -6.70 26.94
C ALA A 143 8.65 -8.22 26.40
N GLN A 144 8.36 -9.31 27.20
CA GLN A 144 8.53 -10.79 26.83
C GLN A 144 7.52 -11.95 27.27
N ALA A 145 7.52 -13.13 26.57
CA ALA A 145 6.99 -14.50 26.94
C ALA A 145 7.91 -15.74 26.54
N ASP A 146 7.43 -17.02 26.49
CA ASP A 146 8.23 -18.31 26.46
C ASP A 146 7.96 -19.27 25.26
N THR A 147 9.01 -19.63 24.48
CA THR A 147 9.07 -20.77 23.52
C THR A 147 10.50 -21.28 23.29
N THR A 148 10.64 -22.46 22.67
CA THR A 148 11.92 -23.04 22.20
C THR A 148 12.21 -22.71 20.72
N GLU A 149 11.98 -21.47 20.33
CA GLU A 149 12.30 -20.90 19.01
C GLU A 149 13.33 -19.77 19.19
N PRO A 150 14.06 -19.36 18.14
CA PRO A 150 15.01 -18.26 18.24
C PRO A 150 14.30 -16.95 18.59
N PRO A 151 14.99 -16.00 19.29
CA PRO A 151 14.51 -14.64 19.33
C PRO A 151 14.48 -14.06 17.91
N GLY A 152 13.49 -13.22 17.63
CA GLY A 152 13.37 -12.46 16.41
C GLY A 152 14.23 -11.18 16.41
N PRO A 153 14.24 -10.49 15.25
CA PRO A 153 15.13 -9.37 14.85
C PRO A 153 15.53 -8.30 15.88
N LEU A 154 14.76 -8.10 16.94
CA LEU A 154 14.97 -7.06 17.97
C LEU A 154 15.13 -7.64 19.39
N GLY A 155 15.46 -8.93 19.52
CA GLY A 155 15.72 -9.62 20.80
C GLY A 155 14.50 -10.19 21.52
N PHE A 156 13.33 -10.19 20.87
CA PHE A 156 12.08 -10.71 21.41
C PHE A 156 11.87 -12.18 21.03
N VAL A 157 11.31 -12.99 21.92
CA VAL A 157 11.01 -14.40 21.61
C VAL A 157 9.86 -14.49 20.60
N CYS A 158 10.09 -15.07 19.42
CA CYS A 158 9.04 -15.45 18.48
C CYS A 158 8.51 -16.86 18.83
N ASP A 159 7.20 -17.07 18.74
CA ASP A 159 6.50 -18.24 19.28
C ASP A 159 5.70 -19.05 18.23
N GLY A 160 6.06 -18.90 16.95
CA GLY A 160 5.30 -19.44 15.82
C GLY A 160 3.89 -18.83 15.68
N GLN A 161 3.55 -17.80 16.46
CA GLN A 161 2.27 -17.07 16.44
C GLN A 161 2.45 -15.55 16.25
N GLY A 162 3.70 -15.08 16.09
CA GLY A 162 4.04 -13.70 15.70
C GLY A 162 4.28 -12.76 16.87
N GLY A 163 5.44 -12.83 17.52
CA GLY A 163 5.82 -11.93 18.62
C GLY A 163 6.16 -10.49 18.20
N GLN A 164 6.37 -9.61 19.18
CA GLN A 164 6.88 -8.25 18.98
C GLN A 164 8.23 -8.31 18.25
N GLY A 165 8.45 -7.48 17.24
CA GLY A 165 9.68 -7.45 16.44
C GLY A 165 9.91 -8.64 15.51
N CYS A 166 9.00 -9.62 15.44
CA CYS A 166 9.08 -10.72 14.45
C CYS A 166 8.68 -10.21 13.04
N ALA A 167 9.23 -10.81 11.99
CA ALA A 167 8.91 -10.46 10.61
C ALA A 167 7.51 -10.96 10.19
N CYS A 168 6.85 -10.22 9.29
CA CYS A 168 5.49 -10.50 8.82
C CYS A 168 5.31 -10.13 7.34
N GLY A 169 4.44 -10.83 6.62
CA GLY A 169 3.93 -10.42 5.30
C GLY A 169 2.49 -9.90 5.34
N GLY A 170 1.75 -10.21 6.41
CA GLY A 170 0.39 -9.76 6.68
C GLY A 170 0.11 -9.54 8.16
N MET A 171 -1.06 -8.98 8.49
CA MET A 171 -1.47 -8.78 9.89
C MET A 171 -1.80 -10.11 10.59
N GLU A 172 -2.09 -11.15 9.81
CA GLU A 172 -2.29 -12.53 10.24
C GLU A 172 -1.01 -13.22 10.75
N ASP A 173 0.18 -12.74 10.38
CA ASP A 173 1.46 -13.27 10.88
C ASP A 173 1.86 -12.68 12.24
N CYS A 174 1.01 -11.83 12.82
CA CYS A 174 1.26 -11.13 14.09
C CYS A 174 0.26 -11.53 15.18
N GLY A 175 0.78 -11.75 16.38
CA GLY A 175 0.04 -12.16 17.56
C GLY A 175 -0.96 -11.11 18.06
N LEU A 176 -1.95 -11.58 18.83
CA LEU A 176 -3.11 -10.79 19.24
C LEU A 176 -2.74 -9.53 20.05
N GLY A 177 -2.76 -8.38 19.37
CA GLY A 177 -2.47 -7.07 19.94
C GLY A 177 -1.38 -6.29 19.18
N LEU A 178 -0.63 -6.97 18.32
CA LEU A 178 0.38 -6.40 17.45
C LEU A 178 -0.20 -6.07 16.07
N ALA A 179 0.47 -5.20 15.32
CA ALA A 179 0.15 -4.91 13.92
C ALA A 179 1.40 -5.17 13.07
N CYS A 180 1.23 -5.86 11.94
CA CYS A 180 2.27 -5.89 10.90
C CYS A 180 2.39 -4.48 10.33
N ALA A 181 3.57 -3.88 10.50
CA ALA A 181 3.84 -2.49 10.15
C ALA A 181 5.06 -2.41 9.23
N GLU A 182 4.94 -1.61 8.18
CA GLU A 182 6.01 -1.32 7.25
C GLU A 182 6.97 -0.29 7.87
N THR A 183 8.23 -0.69 8.03
CA THR A 183 9.30 0.09 8.64
C THR A 183 10.50 0.20 7.68
N ALA A 184 11.49 1.00 8.04
CA ALA A 184 12.80 1.06 7.37
C ALA A 184 13.49 -0.31 7.24
N LEU A 185 13.20 -1.22 8.16
CA LEU A 185 13.82 -2.54 8.32
C LEU A 185 12.91 -3.66 7.82
N GLY A 186 11.99 -3.34 6.89
CA GLY A 186 10.98 -4.25 6.37
C GLY A 186 9.68 -4.26 7.18
N GLN A 187 8.86 -5.30 6.95
CA GLN A 187 7.57 -5.48 7.61
C GLN A 187 7.73 -6.30 8.90
N LEU A 188 7.43 -5.67 10.04
CA LEU A 188 7.62 -6.22 11.39
C LEU A 188 6.34 -6.11 12.23
N CYS A 189 6.09 -7.09 13.09
CA CYS A 189 5.01 -7.06 14.06
C CYS A 189 5.34 -6.10 15.21
N ALA A 190 4.56 -5.02 15.38
CA ALA A 190 4.81 -4.02 16.41
C ALA A 190 3.54 -3.65 17.22
N GLU A 191 3.71 -3.40 18.52
CA GLU A 191 2.66 -2.82 19.39
C GLU A 191 2.24 -1.42 18.88
N PRO A 192 0.96 -1.17 18.59
CA PRO A 192 0.47 0.15 18.18
C PRO A 192 0.33 1.09 19.40
N CYS A 193 0.66 2.37 19.20
CA CYS A 193 0.74 3.37 20.26
C CYS A 193 0.13 4.72 19.86
N LEU A 194 0.05 5.64 20.83
CA LEU A 194 -0.57 6.97 20.65
C LEU A 194 0.37 8.16 20.94
N ALA A 195 1.38 7.99 21.81
CA ALA A 195 2.35 9.04 22.16
C ALA A 195 3.59 8.50 22.92
N THR A 196 3.41 7.44 23.71
CA THR A 196 4.45 6.76 24.50
C THR A 196 4.18 5.26 24.50
N CYS A 197 5.18 4.47 24.87
CA CYS A 197 5.02 3.03 25.10
C CYS A 197 5.56 2.64 26.49
N ALA A 198 5.46 1.36 26.88
CA ALA A 198 5.85 0.86 28.21
C ALA A 198 7.17 0.05 28.23
N GLY A 199 8.12 0.45 29.07
CA GLY A 199 9.50 -0.06 29.10
C GLY A 199 10.46 1.09 28.86
N ASP A 200 11.66 0.81 28.37
CA ASP A 200 12.53 1.83 27.77
C ASP A 200 11.97 2.11 26.35
N ARG A 201 10.78 2.75 26.21
CA ARG A 201 9.87 2.54 25.05
C ARG A 201 9.23 3.79 24.35
N ARG A 202 9.51 4.02 23.05
CA ARG A 202 9.07 5.13 22.15
C ARG A 202 7.85 4.78 21.31
N CYS A 203 7.22 5.83 20.80
CA CYS A 203 6.13 5.74 19.85
C CYS A 203 6.49 6.43 18.52
N ALA A 204 6.93 5.66 17.52
CA ALA A 204 7.35 6.13 16.19
C ALA A 204 6.21 6.02 15.16
N ALA A 205 6.16 6.89 14.16
CA ALA A 205 5.09 6.86 13.14
C ALA A 205 5.40 5.82 12.03
N ALA A 206 4.47 4.89 11.77
CA ALA A 206 4.57 3.93 10.67
C ALA A 206 3.89 4.48 9.39
N ALA A 207 4.29 3.96 8.22
CA ALA A 207 3.80 4.41 6.91
C ALA A 207 2.26 4.34 6.75
N ALA A 208 1.61 3.43 7.49
CA ALA A 208 0.15 3.25 7.49
C ALA A 208 -0.64 4.30 8.31
N GLY A 209 0.01 5.33 8.86
CA GLY A 209 -0.67 6.47 9.51
C GLY A 209 -1.14 6.21 10.95
N PHE A 210 -0.58 5.20 11.61
CA PHE A 210 -0.63 4.99 13.05
C PHE A 210 0.80 4.88 13.59
N ASN A 211 0.97 5.08 14.90
CA ASN A 211 2.27 4.97 15.54
C ASN A 211 2.47 3.57 16.14
N ILE A 212 3.72 3.12 16.25
CA ILE A 212 4.15 1.82 16.78
C ILE A 212 5.33 1.96 17.73
N CYS A 213 5.58 0.93 18.55
CA CYS A 213 6.73 0.87 19.46
C CYS A 213 7.93 0.13 18.82
N LEU A 214 9.12 0.77 18.80
CA LEU A 214 10.35 0.32 18.08
C LEU A 214 11.65 0.78 18.78
N PRO A 215 12.69 -0.06 19.02
CA PRO A 215 13.87 0.21 19.89
C PRO A 215 14.57 1.56 19.72
N THR A 216 15.38 2.06 20.68
CA THR A 216 16.16 3.30 20.44
C THR A 216 17.12 3.08 19.29
N TRP A 217 17.81 1.95 19.41
CA TRP A 217 18.98 1.58 18.66
C TRP A 217 18.60 0.58 17.55
N SER A 218 17.34 0.58 17.07
CA SER A 218 16.86 -0.34 16.02
C SER A 218 17.64 -0.21 14.72
N THR A 219 18.19 0.98 14.45
CA THR A 219 19.03 1.30 13.30
C THR A 219 20.52 1.41 13.63
N LEU A 220 20.94 1.23 14.89
CA LEU A 220 22.36 1.33 15.28
C LEU A 220 23.15 0.18 14.65
N CYS A 221 24.25 0.51 13.94
CA CYS A 221 25.05 -0.45 13.18
C CYS A 221 24.28 -1.22 12.07
N ALA A 222 23.14 -0.72 11.60
CA ALA A 222 22.54 -1.21 10.36
C ALA A 222 23.43 -0.83 9.15
N PRO A 223 23.70 -1.75 8.19
CA PRO A 223 24.42 -1.41 6.95
C PRO A 223 23.68 -0.36 6.12
N CYS A 224 24.42 0.53 5.46
CA CYS A 224 23.85 1.56 4.59
C CYS A 224 24.78 1.88 3.41
N GLY A 225 24.21 2.25 2.26
CA GLY A 225 24.92 2.89 1.14
C GLY A 225 24.75 4.41 1.13
N THR A 226 23.67 4.94 1.71
CA THR A 226 23.37 6.37 1.76
C THR A 226 22.82 6.80 3.12
N HIS A 227 22.89 8.11 3.40
CA HIS A 227 22.31 8.70 4.62
C HIS A 227 20.78 8.51 4.70
N GLN A 228 20.10 8.42 3.55
CA GLN A 228 18.66 8.19 3.48
C GLN A 228 18.25 6.77 3.90
N ASP A 229 19.19 5.81 3.94
CA ASP A 229 18.90 4.45 4.39
C ASP A 229 18.76 4.40 5.93
N CYS A 230 19.42 5.33 6.62
CA CYS A 230 19.32 5.55 8.06
C CYS A 230 18.04 6.33 8.42
N LEU A 231 16.88 5.76 8.08
CA LEU A 231 15.54 6.36 8.15
C LEU A 231 15.03 6.74 9.55
N GLU A 232 15.89 6.75 10.57
CA GLU A 232 15.56 7.13 11.93
C GLU A 232 16.40 8.33 12.40
N LEU A 233 15.72 9.47 12.50
CA LEU A 233 15.72 10.22 13.76
C LEU A 233 17.14 10.66 14.20
N GLY A 234 17.80 11.38 13.29
CA GLY A 234 19.12 11.99 13.47
C GLY A 234 20.31 11.08 13.13
N ALA A 235 20.08 9.81 12.82
CA ALA A 235 21.15 8.89 12.44
C ALA A 235 21.76 9.25 11.08
N LEU A 236 23.08 9.11 10.96
CA LEU A 236 23.82 9.35 9.73
C LEU A 236 24.47 8.05 9.24
N CYS A 237 24.57 7.88 7.92
CA CYS A 237 25.32 6.78 7.32
C CYS A 237 26.80 7.14 7.32
N VAL A 238 27.55 6.58 8.27
CA VAL A 238 28.97 6.86 8.48
C VAL A 238 29.79 5.76 7.83
N ASP A 239 30.74 6.14 6.99
CA ASP A 239 31.76 5.26 6.44
C ASP A 239 32.84 5.01 7.50
N PHE A 240 33.00 3.75 7.92
CA PHE A 240 34.04 3.30 8.86
C PHE A 240 35.27 2.70 8.12
N GLY A 241 35.41 2.97 6.82
CA GLY A 241 36.51 2.55 5.97
C GLY A 241 36.44 1.06 5.68
N PHE A 242 37.47 0.31 6.07
CA PHE A 242 37.55 -1.15 5.83
C PHE A 242 36.45 -1.97 6.55
N GLY A 243 35.68 -1.35 7.45
CA GLY A 243 34.47 -1.96 8.01
C GLY A 243 33.28 -1.94 7.05
N GLY A 244 33.18 -0.93 6.17
CA GLY A 244 31.96 -0.57 5.44
C GLY A 244 31.21 0.60 6.07
N SER A 245 30.05 0.93 5.50
CA SER A 245 29.21 2.06 5.90
C SER A 245 28.00 1.63 6.72
N TYR A 246 27.75 2.32 7.84
CA TYR A 246 26.73 1.96 8.82
C TYR A 246 26.02 3.15 9.47
N CYS A 247 24.79 2.94 9.91
CA CYS A 247 23.96 3.95 10.58
C CYS A 247 24.36 4.19 12.04
N ALA A 248 24.59 5.45 12.41
CA ALA A 248 24.99 5.90 13.75
C ALA A 248 24.03 6.99 14.29
N PRO A 249 23.12 6.65 15.24
CA PRO A 249 22.20 7.61 15.90
C PRO A 249 22.88 8.60 16.86
N PRO A 250 22.27 9.76 17.14
CA PRO A 250 22.81 10.79 18.04
C PRO A 250 22.64 10.47 19.53
N CYS A 251 23.45 11.10 20.38
CA CYS A 251 23.43 10.91 21.84
C CYS A 251 23.68 12.23 22.60
N ALA A 252 22.81 12.58 23.57
CA ALA A 252 22.99 13.69 24.51
C ALA A 252 21.96 13.65 25.67
N ASP A 253 22.21 14.41 26.74
CA ASP A 253 21.25 14.85 27.76
C ASP A 253 20.27 13.81 28.35
N GLY A 254 20.80 12.68 28.81
CA GLY A 254 20.13 11.81 29.79
C GLY A 254 20.15 10.33 29.46
N GLU A 255 20.22 10.00 28.16
CA GLU A 255 20.42 8.64 27.67
C GLU A 255 21.90 8.42 27.33
N SER A 256 22.45 7.31 27.81
CA SER A 256 23.76 6.80 27.40
C SER A 256 23.61 5.87 26.21
N CYS A 257 24.61 5.83 25.32
CA CYS A 257 24.73 4.78 24.32
C CYS A 257 24.70 3.38 24.97
N PRO A 258 24.34 2.31 24.23
CA PRO A 258 24.40 0.94 24.74
C PRO A 258 25.80 0.54 25.18
N ASP A 259 25.89 -0.44 26.08
CA ASP A 259 27.18 -1.05 26.47
C ASP A 259 27.93 -1.54 25.21
N GLY A 260 29.15 -1.03 24.99
CA GLY A 260 29.96 -1.30 23.80
C GLY A 260 30.00 -0.18 22.75
N PHE A 261 29.27 0.92 22.97
CA PHE A 261 29.23 2.08 22.08
C PHE A 261 29.66 3.36 22.81
N ASP A 262 30.58 4.11 22.22
CA ASP A 262 31.01 5.41 22.74
C ASP A 262 30.22 6.55 22.08
N CYS A 263 29.79 7.51 22.90
CA CYS A 263 29.14 8.74 22.42
C CYS A 263 30.23 9.73 21.94
N LEU A 264 30.55 9.69 20.64
CA LEU A 264 31.68 10.42 20.06
C LEU A 264 31.24 11.52 19.10
N ALA A 265 31.82 12.71 19.28
CA ALA A 265 31.69 13.81 18.34
C ALA A 265 32.64 13.58 17.14
N LEU A 266 32.15 12.81 16.15
CA LEU A 266 32.82 12.74 14.84
C LEU A 266 32.97 14.17 14.29
N GLY A 267 34.18 14.51 13.84
CA GLY A 267 34.65 15.90 13.79
C GLY A 267 33.95 16.80 12.77
N GLY A 268 32.80 17.39 13.15
CA GLY A 268 32.05 18.33 12.29
C GLY A 268 31.22 19.39 13.01
N GLY A 269 31.10 19.34 14.35
CA GLY A 269 30.31 20.30 15.13
C GLY A 269 28.81 19.98 15.23
N GLY A 270 28.37 18.82 14.72
CA GLY A 270 27.05 18.26 15.02
C GLY A 270 26.97 17.67 16.44
N SER A 271 25.80 17.14 16.78
CA SER A 271 25.61 16.31 17.98
C SER A 271 26.54 15.09 17.92
N PRO A 272 27.09 14.61 19.05
CA PRO A 272 27.85 13.36 19.06
C PRO A 272 26.93 12.19 18.74
N LEU A 273 27.51 11.13 18.16
CA LEU A 273 26.82 9.92 17.72
C LEU A 273 27.29 8.73 18.56
N CYS A 274 26.41 7.74 18.75
CA CYS A 274 26.82 6.43 19.26
C CYS A 274 27.52 5.66 18.13
N VAL A 275 28.80 5.37 18.32
CA VAL A 275 29.61 4.57 17.40
C VAL A 275 30.24 3.39 18.16
N PRO A 276 30.48 2.23 17.53
CA PRO A 276 31.08 1.08 18.21
C PRO A 276 32.47 1.42 18.75
N SER A 277 32.73 1.09 20.02
CA SER A 277 33.97 1.46 20.73
C SER A 277 35.25 0.88 20.13
N ASP A 278 35.16 -0.18 19.32
CA ASP A 278 36.26 -0.82 18.58
C ASP A 278 36.33 -0.38 17.11
N GLY A 279 35.38 0.42 16.63
CA GLY A 279 35.29 0.91 15.26
C GLY A 279 34.74 -0.11 14.25
N GLN A 280 34.08 -1.20 14.68
CA GLN A 280 33.48 -2.19 13.79
C GLN A 280 32.01 -2.46 14.13
N CYS A 281 31.14 -2.42 13.13
CA CYS A 281 29.76 -2.88 13.26
C CYS A 281 29.68 -4.37 12.92
N GLY A 282 29.25 -5.19 13.89
CA GLY A 282 28.88 -6.58 13.64
C GLY A 282 27.56 -6.68 12.89
N CYS A 283 27.36 -7.79 12.16
CA CYS A 283 26.11 -8.08 11.49
C CYS A 283 25.00 -8.35 12.51
N THR A 284 23.92 -7.57 12.45
CA THR A 284 22.70 -7.80 13.24
C THR A 284 21.89 -8.94 12.64
N GLU A 285 21.08 -9.66 13.44
CA GLU A 285 20.22 -10.72 12.92
C GLU A 285 19.21 -10.21 11.87
N ILE A 286 18.90 -8.90 11.88
CA ILE A 286 18.14 -8.22 10.81
C ILE A 286 18.92 -8.26 9.49
N ALA A 287 20.16 -7.75 9.51
CA ALA A 287 21.02 -7.69 8.33
C ALA A 287 21.29 -9.09 7.77
N VAL A 288 21.40 -10.10 8.65
CA VAL A 288 21.53 -11.51 8.26
C VAL A 288 20.24 -12.06 7.64
N THR A 289 19.08 -11.85 8.28
CA THR A 289 17.80 -12.39 7.83
C THR A 289 17.33 -11.77 6.50
N LEU A 290 17.68 -10.51 6.27
CA LEU A 290 17.35 -9.77 5.05
C LEU A 290 18.43 -9.84 3.97
N GLY A 291 19.55 -10.53 4.21
CA GLY A 291 20.68 -10.60 3.26
C GLY A 291 21.30 -9.25 2.93
N MET A 292 21.29 -8.31 3.88
CA MET A 292 21.79 -6.95 3.66
C MET A 292 23.30 -6.97 3.44
N SER A 293 23.73 -6.38 2.33
CA SER A 293 25.13 -6.21 1.99
C SER A 293 25.66 -4.82 2.37
N THR A 294 26.98 -4.71 2.49
CA THR A 294 27.71 -3.44 2.43
C THR A 294 28.78 -3.52 1.33
N VAL A 295 29.11 -2.38 0.74
CA VAL A 295 30.03 -2.31 -0.41
C VAL A 295 31.48 -2.53 0.05
N CYS A 296 32.25 -3.27 -0.75
CA CYS A 296 33.69 -3.47 -0.53
C CYS A 296 34.50 -3.31 -1.81
N HIS A 297 35.81 -3.10 -1.65
CA HIS A 297 36.73 -2.78 -2.74
C HIS A 297 38.06 -3.52 -2.59
N ALA A 298 38.62 -3.96 -3.70
CA ALA A 298 39.99 -4.47 -3.82
C ALA A 298 40.84 -3.53 -4.70
N GLU A 299 42.08 -3.24 -4.30
CA GLU A 299 42.92 -2.25 -5.01
C GLU A 299 43.62 -2.84 -6.24
N ASN A 300 43.36 -2.27 -7.43
CA ASN A 300 44.41 -1.73 -8.34
C ASN A 300 43.80 -1.08 -9.60
N GLY A 301 43.75 0.27 -9.65
CA GLY A 301 43.57 1.06 -10.89
C GLY A 301 42.14 1.13 -11.45
N THR A 302 41.51 -0.02 -11.67
CA THR A 302 40.11 -0.21 -12.08
C THR A 302 39.54 -1.33 -11.22
N ALA A 303 38.93 -0.96 -10.10
CA ALA A 303 38.51 -1.92 -9.08
C ALA A 303 37.14 -2.52 -9.41
N CYS A 304 37.06 -3.85 -9.47
CA CYS A 304 35.80 -4.56 -9.35
C CYS A 304 35.17 -4.19 -7.99
N ALA A 305 33.93 -3.73 -8.00
CA ALA A 305 33.16 -3.61 -6.77
C ALA A 305 32.81 -5.02 -6.29
N GLY A 306 32.94 -5.24 -4.99
CA GLY A 306 32.41 -6.44 -4.33
C GLY A 306 31.32 -6.03 -3.35
N GLU A 307 30.55 -7.01 -2.93
CA GLU A 307 29.64 -6.88 -1.81
C GLU A 307 30.12 -7.78 -0.68
N ARG A 308 29.74 -7.42 0.54
CA ARG A 308 29.90 -8.25 1.74
C ARG A 308 28.53 -8.41 2.34
N GLU A 309 27.95 -9.59 2.20
CA GLU A 309 26.67 -9.92 2.81
C GLU A 309 26.86 -10.15 4.31
N CYS A 310 25.86 -9.78 5.10
CA CYS A 310 25.81 -10.16 6.50
C CYS A 310 25.34 -11.60 6.67
N THR A 311 26.14 -12.42 7.35
CA THR A 311 25.81 -13.80 7.75
C THR A 311 25.85 -13.95 9.28
N ALA A 312 25.37 -15.08 9.81
CA ALA A 312 25.38 -15.35 11.25
C ALA A 312 26.80 -15.42 11.83
N GLU A 313 27.81 -15.67 10.99
CA GLU A 313 29.23 -15.68 11.31
C GLU A 313 29.89 -14.29 11.19
N GLY A 314 29.22 -13.29 10.62
CA GLY A 314 29.72 -11.93 10.36
C GLY A 314 29.58 -11.51 8.90
N LEU A 315 30.28 -10.45 8.49
CA LEU A 315 30.40 -10.09 7.07
C LEU A 315 31.21 -11.17 6.33
N THR A 316 30.73 -11.62 5.17
CA THR A 316 31.48 -12.51 4.25
C THR A 316 32.83 -11.91 3.85
N ASP A 317 33.72 -12.71 3.24
CA ASP A 317 34.84 -12.14 2.48
C ASP A 317 34.32 -11.23 1.35
N CYS A 318 35.14 -10.25 0.95
CA CYS A 318 34.78 -9.32 -0.13
C CYS A 318 34.72 -10.06 -1.47
N THR A 319 33.56 -10.06 -2.12
CA THR A 319 33.33 -10.78 -3.39
C THR A 319 33.97 -10.12 -4.62
N ALA A 320 34.73 -9.04 -4.43
CA ALA A 320 35.43 -8.34 -5.50
C ALA A 320 36.45 -9.26 -6.21
N SER A 321 36.09 -9.71 -7.41
CA SER A 321 37.00 -10.45 -8.29
C SER A 321 38.28 -9.68 -8.59
N THR A 322 39.37 -10.41 -8.83
CA THR A 322 40.54 -9.88 -9.54
C THR A 322 40.42 -10.24 -11.02
N PRO A 323 40.49 -9.27 -11.96
CA PRO A 323 40.42 -9.51 -13.41
C PRO A 323 41.36 -10.61 -13.93
N LYS A 324 40.88 -11.45 -14.85
CA LYS A 324 41.57 -12.60 -15.46
C LYS A 324 41.27 -12.68 -16.96
N THR A 325 42.15 -13.28 -17.75
CA THR A 325 41.92 -13.43 -19.20
C THR A 325 40.96 -14.59 -19.52
N GLU A 326 40.06 -14.36 -20.47
CA GLU A 326 38.95 -15.23 -20.90
C GLU A 326 39.27 -16.69 -21.25
N VAL A 327 38.24 -17.53 -21.08
CA VAL A 327 38.22 -18.97 -21.40
C VAL A 327 36.79 -19.40 -21.73
N CYS A 328 36.55 -20.08 -22.86
CA CYS A 328 35.21 -20.55 -23.26
C CYS A 328 34.47 -21.32 -22.14
N ASN A 329 33.60 -20.63 -21.42
CA ASN A 329 32.90 -21.13 -20.23
C ASN A 329 31.48 -20.52 -20.06
N GLY A 330 31.21 -19.36 -20.66
CA GLY A 330 29.92 -18.67 -20.65
C GLY A 330 29.83 -17.41 -19.77
N GLU A 331 30.93 -16.97 -19.17
CA GLU A 331 31.01 -15.81 -18.25
C GLU A 331 31.93 -14.68 -18.79
N ASP A 332 32.16 -13.63 -17.99
CA ASP A 332 33.05 -12.47 -18.23
C ASP A 332 34.13 -12.48 -17.13
N ASP A 333 35.30 -13.09 -17.41
CA ASP A 333 36.38 -13.36 -16.44
C ASP A 333 37.32 -12.14 -16.22
N ASP A 334 37.37 -11.24 -17.20
CA ASP A 334 38.17 -10.01 -17.30
C ASP A 334 37.45 -8.77 -16.71
N CYS A 335 36.12 -8.76 -16.76
CA CYS A 335 35.20 -7.71 -16.31
C CYS A 335 35.19 -6.42 -17.15
N ASP A 336 35.50 -6.48 -18.46
CA ASP A 336 35.32 -5.34 -19.39
C ASP A 336 33.88 -5.19 -19.96
N GLY A 337 33.07 -6.25 -19.87
CA GLY A 337 31.66 -6.25 -20.28
C GLY A 337 31.30 -7.13 -21.49
N VAL A 338 32.12 -8.15 -21.81
CA VAL A 338 31.93 -9.09 -22.93
C VAL A 338 32.14 -10.53 -22.44
N THR A 339 31.62 -11.51 -23.17
CA THR A 339 31.53 -12.93 -22.75
C THR A 339 32.09 -13.84 -23.84
N ASP A 340 32.98 -14.77 -23.48
CA ASP A 340 33.46 -15.87 -24.35
C ASP A 340 34.09 -15.46 -25.71
N GLU A 341 34.68 -14.26 -25.86
CA GLU A 341 35.14 -13.82 -27.19
C GLU A 341 36.42 -14.51 -27.69
N GLY A 342 36.43 -14.89 -28.97
CA GLY A 342 37.60 -15.45 -29.67
C GLY A 342 37.59 -16.96 -29.95
N PHE A 343 36.52 -17.69 -29.62
CA PHE A 343 36.49 -19.16 -29.70
C PHE A 343 35.76 -19.79 -30.93
N ASP A 344 35.28 -19.00 -31.90
CA ASP A 344 34.63 -19.40 -33.18
C ASP A 344 33.52 -20.48 -33.11
N LEU A 345 32.64 -20.42 -32.10
CA LEU A 345 31.63 -21.47 -31.86
C LEU A 345 30.58 -21.54 -32.99
N GLY A 346 30.23 -22.75 -33.41
CA GLY A 346 29.22 -23.01 -34.46
C GLY A 346 29.76 -23.10 -35.90
N ALA A 347 31.06 -22.91 -36.14
CA ALA A 347 31.67 -23.08 -37.46
C ALA A 347 31.83 -24.56 -37.87
N ALA A 348 31.90 -24.87 -39.17
CA ALA A 348 32.04 -26.23 -39.70
C ALA A 348 33.48 -26.80 -39.60
N CYS A 349 33.61 -28.14 -39.65
CA CYS A 349 34.86 -28.88 -39.57
C CYS A 349 34.80 -30.24 -40.29
N ALA A 350 35.85 -30.61 -41.02
CA ALA A 350 35.79 -31.68 -42.03
C ALA A 350 36.48 -33.01 -41.64
N ALA A 351 36.04 -34.09 -42.28
CA ALA A 351 36.50 -35.47 -42.11
C ALA A 351 37.53 -35.91 -43.17
N PRO A 352 38.36 -36.94 -42.90
CA PRO A 352 39.32 -37.45 -43.89
C PRO A 352 38.61 -38.25 -45.01
N SER A 353 38.96 -37.94 -46.26
CA SER A 353 38.30 -38.44 -47.48
C SER A 353 38.27 -39.96 -47.64
N GLY A 354 37.09 -40.50 -47.94
CA GLY A 354 36.88 -41.90 -48.35
C GLY A 354 35.48 -42.15 -48.92
N GLY A 355 34.46 -41.74 -48.17
CA GLY A 355 33.04 -41.85 -48.57
C GLY A 355 32.06 -41.35 -47.48
N CYS A 356 32.52 -40.50 -46.55
CA CYS A 356 31.81 -40.14 -45.32
C CYS A 356 31.92 -38.62 -45.07
N ALA A 357 30.99 -38.06 -44.29
CA ALA A 357 30.72 -36.61 -44.25
C ALA A 357 31.30 -35.84 -43.03
N ASP A 358 31.11 -34.52 -43.06
CA ASP A 358 31.70 -33.49 -42.17
C ASP A 358 30.81 -33.13 -40.95
N GLY A 359 31.27 -32.21 -40.09
CA GLY A 359 30.64 -31.83 -38.81
C GLY A 359 30.79 -30.33 -38.41
N VAL A 360 30.54 -30.01 -37.13
CA VAL A 360 30.61 -28.62 -36.58
C VAL A 360 31.33 -28.50 -35.22
N TRP A 361 31.90 -27.31 -34.94
CA TRP A 361 32.62 -26.95 -33.72
C TRP A 361 31.71 -26.51 -32.57
N ALA A 362 31.84 -27.15 -31.41
CA ALA A 362 31.22 -26.74 -30.14
C ALA A 362 32.23 -26.78 -28.97
N CYS A 363 32.02 -25.98 -27.93
CA CYS A 363 32.87 -26.04 -26.73
C CYS A 363 32.68 -27.35 -25.94
N THR A 364 33.72 -27.72 -25.22
CA THR A 364 33.89 -28.97 -24.47
C THR A 364 33.93 -28.70 -22.98
N ALA A 365 33.61 -29.70 -22.18
CA ALA A 365 33.64 -29.60 -20.72
C ALA A 365 35.03 -29.28 -20.12
N ASP A 366 36.09 -29.33 -20.93
CA ASP A 366 37.47 -29.00 -20.56
C ASP A 366 37.88 -27.54 -20.92
N GLY A 367 36.95 -26.70 -21.39
CA GLY A 367 37.22 -25.30 -21.79
C GLY A 367 37.87 -25.12 -23.17
N GLY A 368 37.90 -26.17 -24.01
CA GLY A 368 38.32 -26.13 -25.41
C GLY A 368 37.16 -26.36 -26.38
N ARG A 369 37.42 -26.61 -27.68
CA ARG A 369 36.38 -26.95 -28.68
C ARG A 369 36.63 -28.26 -29.44
N SER A 370 35.56 -28.93 -29.87
CA SER A 370 35.59 -30.23 -30.58
C SER A 370 34.63 -30.30 -31.76
N CYS A 371 34.82 -31.29 -32.65
CA CYS A 371 34.07 -31.49 -33.89
C CYS A 371 33.25 -32.79 -33.83
N LEU A 372 31.98 -32.76 -34.24
CA LEU A 372 31.05 -33.92 -34.19
C LEU A 372 30.47 -34.21 -35.59
N GLY A 373 30.56 -35.45 -36.09
CA GLY A 373 29.84 -35.86 -37.31
C GLY A 373 30.26 -37.16 -38.04
N ALA A 374 31.53 -37.60 -37.96
CA ALA A 374 32.09 -38.51 -38.97
C ALA A 374 32.32 -39.98 -38.54
N SER A 375 31.53 -40.91 -39.10
CA SER A 375 31.84 -42.35 -39.23
C SER A 375 30.89 -42.99 -40.27
N GLY A 376 31.39 -43.85 -41.15
CA GLY A 376 30.58 -44.46 -42.21
C GLY A 376 30.45 -45.98 -42.09
N LEU A 377 29.23 -46.47 -42.35
CA LEU A 377 28.84 -47.84 -42.65
C LEU A 377 27.59 -47.74 -43.53
N VAL A 378 27.66 -48.14 -44.81
CA VAL A 378 26.52 -48.12 -45.74
C VAL A 378 26.56 -49.41 -46.56
N PRO A 379 25.80 -50.46 -46.18
CA PRO A 379 25.90 -51.78 -46.79
C PRO A 379 25.77 -51.79 -48.32
N ASP A 380 26.35 -52.82 -48.94
CA ASP A 380 26.39 -52.98 -50.40
C ASP A 380 25.03 -52.81 -51.08
N VAL A 381 25.04 -52.08 -52.20
CA VAL A 381 23.91 -51.96 -53.12
C VAL A 381 24.15 -52.93 -54.27
N CYS A 382 23.09 -53.64 -54.69
CA CYS A 382 23.14 -54.75 -55.63
C CYS A 382 23.37 -54.35 -57.10
N ASP A 383 24.46 -53.63 -57.37
CA ASP A 383 24.85 -53.12 -58.67
C ASP A 383 26.27 -53.55 -59.14
N GLY A 384 27.03 -54.24 -58.28
CA GLY A 384 28.39 -54.71 -58.54
C GLY A 384 29.51 -53.87 -57.94
N VAL A 385 29.25 -53.09 -56.88
CA VAL A 385 30.22 -52.15 -56.26
C VAL A 385 30.22 -52.24 -54.72
N ASP A 386 31.43 -52.27 -54.14
CA ASP A 386 31.73 -52.17 -52.70
C ASP A 386 31.38 -50.76 -52.17
N ASN A 387 30.39 -50.66 -51.27
CA ASN A 387 29.87 -49.37 -50.78
C ASN A 387 30.09 -49.10 -49.27
N ASP A 388 30.24 -50.12 -48.42
CA ASP A 388 30.61 -49.95 -47.00
C ASP A 388 32.13 -49.93 -46.76
N CYS A 389 32.93 -50.21 -47.78
CA CYS A 389 34.39 -50.31 -47.75
C CYS A 389 34.93 -51.52 -46.97
N ASP A 390 34.17 -52.62 -46.83
CA ASP A 390 34.65 -53.86 -46.18
C ASP A 390 35.62 -54.70 -47.04
N GLY A 391 35.56 -54.56 -48.37
CA GLY A 391 36.41 -55.29 -49.32
C GLY A 391 35.76 -56.49 -50.00
N THR A 392 34.43 -56.65 -49.92
CA THR A 392 33.64 -57.61 -50.70
C THR A 392 32.71 -56.91 -51.71
N THR A 393 31.70 -57.59 -52.29
CA THR A 393 30.84 -57.02 -53.34
C THR A 393 29.52 -57.80 -53.46
N ASP A 394 28.39 -57.08 -53.53
CA ASP A 394 27.01 -57.59 -53.63
C ASP A 394 26.66 -58.62 -52.54
N ASN A 395 27.09 -58.37 -51.29
CA ASN A 395 27.03 -59.36 -50.21
C ASN A 395 25.69 -59.44 -49.44
N GLY A 396 24.71 -58.57 -49.73
CA GLY A 396 23.49 -58.35 -48.92
C GLY A 396 22.16 -58.25 -49.68
N CYS A 397 22.02 -58.89 -50.85
CA CYS A 397 20.87 -58.74 -51.78
C CYS A 397 19.62 -59.61 -51.47
N ASP A 398 19.43 -59.90 -50.18
CA ASP A 398 18.29 -60.54 -49.49
C ASP A 398 18.68 -60.31 -48.02
N ALA A 399 18.46 -59.10 -47.53
CA ALA A 399 19.17 -58.61 -46.34
C ALA A 399 18.59 -59.15 -45.02
N ASP A 400 17.37 -59.69 -45.07
CA ASP A 400 16.61 -60.14 -43.91
C ASP A 400 16.16 -61.61 -43.96
N GLY A 401 16.14 -62.25 -45.14
CA GLY A 401 15.84 -63.66 -45.32
C GLY A 401 14.35 -64.02 -45.39
N ASP A 402 13.48 -63.11 -45.83
CA ASP A 402 12.04 -63.38 -46.02
C ASP A 402 11.66 -64.10 -47.35
N ASP A 403 12.66 -64.36 -48.21
CA ASP A 403 12.60 -64.94 -49.56
C ASP A 403 12.11 -63.99 -50.70
N TRP A 404 11.83 -62.70 -50.47
CA TRP A 404 11.64 -61.67 -51.52
C TRP A 404 12.95 -60.93 -51.89
N CYS A 405 12.87 -60.02 -52.87
CA CYS A 405 13.99 -59.19 -53.35
C CYS A 405 13.51 -57.88 -54.03
N ALA A 406 14.23 -56.76 -53.80
CA ALA A 406 13.98 -55.46 -54.40
C ALA A 406 14.61 -55.37 -55.81
N GLY A 407 13.85 -55.79 -56.82
CA GLY A 407 14.35 -55.80 -58.19
C GLY A 407 13.26 -55.82 -59.27
N ALA A 408 13.65 -55.48 -60.50
CA ALA A 408 12.74 -55.36 -61.65
C ALA A 408 12.29 -56.71 -62.27
N GLY A 409 11.93 -57.69 -61.42
CA GLY A 409 11.34 -58.97 -61.81
C GLY A 409 9.83 -59.05 -61.50
N GLY A 410 9.09 -58.03 -61.94
CA GLY A 410 7.78 -57.65 -61.38
C GLY A 410 6.80 -58.78 -61.02
N VAL A 411 6.42 -58.79 -59.74
CA VAL A 411 5.37 -59.57 -59.06
C VAL A 411 5.17 -61.00 -59.60
N GLY A 412 5.91 -61.93 -59.02
CA GLY A 412 5.77 -63.38 -59.28
C GLY A 412 6.76 -63.97 -60.28
N VAL A 413 7.81 -63.26 -60.66
CA VAL A 413 9.05 -63.88 -61.18
C VAL A 413 9.92 -64.25 -59.98
N THR A 414 10.55 -65.43 -59.99
CA THR A 414 11.39 -65.94 -58.90
C THR A 414 12.84 -66.13 -59.34
N SER A 415 13.76 -66.05 -58.37
CA SER A 415 15.22 -66.17 -58.56
C SER A 415 15.79 -67.26 -57.64
N PRO A 416 16.96 -67.87 -57.94
CA PRO A 416 17.63 -68.76 -57.00
C PRO A 416 18.06 -68.10 -55.68
N ALA A 417 18.05 -66.75 -55.62
CA ALA A 417 18.25 -65.96 -54.41
C ALA A 417 16.95 -65.35 -53.84
N CYS A 418 15.82 -65.44 -54.56
CA CYS A 418 14.54 -64.80 -54.19
C CYS A 418 13.37 -65.79 -54.45
N PRO A 419 13.10 -66.74 -53.55
CA PRO A 419 12.11 -67.79 -53.76
C PRO A 419 10.64 -67.35 -53.79
N ASN A 420 10.23 -66.32 -53.03
CA ASN A 420 8.88 -65.79 -53.02
C ASN A 420 8.63 -64.86 -54.23
N GLY A 421 9.61 -64.03 -54.58
CA GLY A 421 9.65 -63.32 -55.87
C GLY A 421 10.46 -62.04 -55.86
N PHE A 422 10.17 -61.15 -56.81
CA PHE A 422 10.56 -59.74 -56.76
C PHE A 422 9.34 -58.83 -56.73
N GLY A 423 9.58 -57.58 -56.31
CA GLY A 423 8.55 -56.58 -56.04
C GLY A 423 8.50 -56.18 -54.57
N ASP A 424 9.52 -56.56 -53.80
CA ASP A 424 9.74 -55.99 -52.48
C ASP A 424 9.94 -54.47 -52.57
N CYS A 425 9.40 -53.74 -51.60
CA CYS A 425 9.48 -52.29 -51.53
C CYS A 425 10.40 -51.80 -50.39
N ASN A 426 10.88 -52.68 -49.51
CA ASN A 426 11.95 -52.42 -48.53
C ASN A 426 12.68 -53.72 -48.11
N ASP A 427 13.71 -54.08 -48.87
CA ASP A 427 14.54 -55.32 -48.88
C ASP A 427 15.33 -55.67 -47.59
N SER A 428 14.90 -55.12 -46.45
CA SER A 428 15.57 -55.17 -45.14
C SER A 428 14.59 -55.12 -43.96
N ASP A 429 13.31 -55.40 -44.20
CA ASP A 429 12.27 -55.59 -43.19
C ASP A 429 11.31 -56.71 -43.62
N PRO A 430 11.33 -57.91 -42.98
CA PRO A 430 10.44 -59.05 -43.25
C PRO A 430 8.94 -58.82 -43.01
N SER A 431 8.52 -57.55 -42.83
CA SER A 431 7.13 -57.13 -42.74
C SER A 431 6.75 -56.09 -43.80
N ARG A 432 7.59 -55.88 -44.82
CA ARG A 432 7.42 -54.86 -45.89
C ARG A 432 7.47 -55.42 -47.32
N HIS A 433 6.93 -56.62 -47.46
CA HIS A 433 6.84 -57.37 -48.69
C HIS A 433 5.42 -57.32 -49.28
N PRO A 434 5.22 -57.67 -50.56
CA PRO A 434 3.89 -57.88 -51.12
C PRO A 434 3.02 -58.81 -50.27
N GLN A 435 1.82 -58.36 -49.87
CA GLN A 435 0.89 -59.06 -48.94
C GLN A 435 1.26 -59.02 -47.43
N ALA A 436 2.01 -58.01 -46.98
CA ALA A 436 2.17 -57.73 -45.55
C ALA A 436 0.88 -57.15 -44.91
N ALA A 437 1.00 -56.34 -43.85
CA ALA A 437 -0.13 -55.77 -43.12
C ALA A 437 0.11 -54.30 -42.74
N GLU A 438 -0.47 -53.40 -43.52
CA GLU A 438 -0.27 -51.94 -43.48
C GLU A 438 -0.33 -51.31 -42.07
N ALA A 439 0.75 -50.64 -41.68
CA ALA A 439 0.84 -49.87 -40.44
C ALA A 439 1.04 -48.37 -40.74
N CYS A 440 0.46 -47.50 -39.90
CA CYS A 440 0.56 -46.05 -40.07
C CYS A 440 1.99 -45.55 -39.79
N ASN A 441 2.83 -45.61 -40.83
CA ASN A 441 4.25 -45.28 -40.76
C ASN A 441 4.77 -44.56 -42.02
N GLY A 442 3.95 -44.44 -43.08
CA GLY A 442 4.27 -43.68 -44.29
C GLY A 442 5.05 -44.47 -45.34
N VAL A 443 5.13 -45.78 -45.16
CA VAL A 443 5.59 -46.76 -46.14
C VAL A 443 4.40 -47.66 -46.47
N ASP A 444 4.30 -47.98 -47.76
CA ASP A 444 3.37 -48.91 -48.38
C ASP A 444 3.80 -50.33 -47.99
N ASP A 445 3.53 -50.75 -46.75
CA ASP A 445 4.11 -51.95 -46.14
C ASP A 445 3.68 -53.23 -46.90
N ASP A 446 2.44 -53.31 -47.40
CA ASP A 446 2.00 -54.45 -48.23
C ASP A 446 2.29 -54.31 -49.74
N CYS A 447 2.99 -53.23 -50.12
CA CYS A 447 3.43 -52.83 -51.45
C CYS A 447 2.32 -52.78 -52.53
N ASP A 448 1.05 -52.51 -52.17
CA ASP A 448 -0.07 -52.42 -53.15
C ASP A 448 -0.13 -51.09 -53.93
N GLY A 449 0.54 -50.05 -53.44
CA GLY A 449 0.57 -48.70 -53.98
C GLY A 449 -0.27 -47.68 -53.19
N THR A 450 -0.72 -48.01 -51.97
CA THR A 450 -1.62 -47.15 -51.17
C THR A 450 -1.20 -46.89 -49.71
N THR A 451 0.11 -46.71 -49.48
CA THR A 451 0.91 -46.05 -48.39
C THR A 451 0.30 -45.61 -47.05
N ASP A 452 -0.99 -45.27 -46.96
CA ASP A 452 -1.74 -45.17 -45.71
C ASP A 452 -3.25 -44.92 -45.93
N GLY A 453 -4.11 -45.76 -45.35
CA GLY A 453 -5.57 -45.67 -45.50
C GLY A 453 -6.41 -45.83 -44.22
N GLN A 454 -5.78 -45.96 -43.05
CA GLN A 454 -6.43 -46.38 -41.81
C GLN A 454 -6.94 -45.25 -40.92
N THR A 455 -7.87 -45.56 -40.01
CA THR A 455 -8.44 -44.61 -39.02
C THR A 455 -8.44 -45.21 -37.62
N GLN A 456 -8.20 -44.38 -36.59
CA GLN A 456 -8.17 -44.84 -35.20
C GLN A 456 -8.93 -43.92 -34.24
N SER A 457 -9.50 -44.56 -33.21
CA SER A 457 -9.83 -43.92 -31.93
C SER A 457 -8.54 -43.51 -31.22
N CYS A 458 -8.47 -42.27 -30.78
CA CYS A 458 -7.27 -41.64 -30.25
C CYS A 458 -7.64 -41.02 -28.83
N GLN A 459 -6.88 -40.22 -28.04
CA GLN A 459 -7.31 -39.69 -26.70
C GLN A 459 -6.88 -38.23 -26.35
N GLY A 460 -7.81 -37.26 -26.23
CA GLY A 460 -7.51 -35.81 -26.37
C GLY A 460 -7.76 -34.84 -25.21
N GLY A 461 -7.12 -33.67 -25.32
CA GLY A 461 -7.06 -32.65 -24.27
C GLY A 461 -8.40 -32.16 -23.72
N CYS A 462 -9.41 -32.02 -24.59
CA CYS A 462 -10.81 -31.75 -24.18
C CYS A 462 -11.77 -32.84 -24.65
N GLY A 463 -11.33 -34.10 -24.51
CA GLY A 463 -12.07 -35.27 -24.94
C GLY A 463 -11.67 -35.72 -26.34
N SER A 464 -12.58 -35.56 -27.30
CA SER A 464 -12.81 -36.70 -28.18
C SER A 464 -13.22 -36.39 -29.64
N GLY A 465 -12.52 -37.02 -30.60
CA GLY A 465 -12.75 -36.98 -32.06
C GLY A 465 -12.33 -38.29 -32.78
N THR A 466 -11.41 -38.24 -33.75
CA THR A 466 -10.82 -39.39 -34.50
C THR A 466 -9.51 -38.96 -35.19
N GLN A 467 -8.64 -39.92 -35.56
CA GLN A 467 -7.47 -39.74 -36.44
C GLN A 467 -7.63 -40.53 -37.73
N THR A 468 -7.14 -39.96 -38.84
CA THR A 468 -6.93 -40.67 -40.11
C THR A 468 -5.43 -40.68 -40.38
N CYS A 469 -4.84 -41.82 -40.76
CA CYS A 469 -3.46 -41.83 -41.20
C CYS A 469 -3.35 -41.36 -42.65
N THR A 470 -2.33 -40.57 -42.93
CA THR A 470 -2.00 -40.10 -44.28
C THR A 470 -0.51 -39.85 -44.36
N ALA A 471 0.22 -40.69 -45.12
CA ALA A 471 1.67 -40.62 -45.27
C ALA A 471 2.43 -40.66 -43.92
N GLY A 472 2.14 -41.65 -43.08
CA GLY A 472 2.83 -41.95 -41.81
C GLY A 472 2.51 -41.04 -40.64
N GLY A 473 2.05 -39.83 -40.94
CA GLY A 473 1.39 -38.97 -39.97
C GLY A 473 -0.05 -39.43 -39.75
N TRP A 474 -0.34 -39.93 -38.56
CA TRP A 474 -1.69 -39.81 -38.04
C TRP A 474 -2.08 -38.32 -37.98
N SER A 475 -3.23 -37.95 -38.57
CA SER A 475 -3.70 -36.56 -38.69
C SER A 475 -3.77 -35.81 -37.35
N ALA A 476 -3.94 -34.48 -37.40
CA ALA A 476 -4.43 -33.76 -36.23
C ALA A 476 -5.76 -34.38 -35.75
N CYS A 477 -5.82 -34.78 -34.48
CA CYS A 477 -6.98 -35.49 -33.94
C CYS A 477 -8.16 -34.54 -33.73
N SER A 478 -9.33 -34.92 -34.24
CA SER A 478 -10.52 -34.04 -34.32
C SER A 478 -11.25 -33.80 -33.00
N ALA A 479 -10.61 -34.06 -31.86
CA ALA A 479 -11.13 -33.64 -30.55
C ALA A 479 -11.19 -32.10 -30.48
N PRO A 480 -12.10 -31.54 -29.67
CA PRO A 480 -12.06 -30.12 -29.35
C PRO A 480 -10.70 -29.72 -28.78
N GLY A 481 -10.08 -28.68 -29.32
CA GLY A 481 -8.94 -28.02 -28.69
C GLY A 481 -9.36 -27.29 -27.41
N GLN A 482 -8.38 -26.88 -26.60
CA GLN A 482 -8.64 -26.06 -25.41
C GLN A 482 -9.39 -24.77 -25.80
N LEU A 483 -10.54 -24.53 -25.16
CA LEU A 483 -11.39 -23.36 -25.41
C LEU A 483 -10.84 -22.10 -24.75
N CYS A 484 -9.97 -22.27 -23.75
CA CYS A 484 -9.27 -21.23 -23.01
C CYS A 484 -7.97 -21.77 -22.42
N SER A 485 -7.02 -20.89 -22.10
CA SER A 485 -5.84 -21.29 -21.32
C SER A 485 -6.26 -21.72 -19.91
N PRO A 486 -5.72 -22.82 -19.35
CA PRO A 486 -5.86 -23.14 -17.93
C PRO A 486 -5.37 -22.03 -16.96
N SER A 487 -4.63 -21.02 -17.47
CA SER A 487 -4.20 -19.85 -16.71
C SER A 487 -5.21 -18.68 -16.70
N ASP A 488 -6.31 -18.74 -17.46
CA ASP A 488 -7.42 -17.77 -17.35
C ASP A 488 -8.24 -18.11 -16.10
N PRO A 489 -8.41 -17.21 -15.11
CA PRO A 489 -9.21 -17.45 -13.91
C PRO A 489 -10.73 -17.64 -14.17
N CYS A 490 -11.16 -17.54 -15.43
CA CYS A 490 -12.49 -17.95 -15.89
C CYS A 490 -12.51 -19.24 -16.72
N CYS A 491 -11.40 -19.97 -16.81
CA CYS A 491 -11.33 -21.28 -17.44
C CYS A 491 -11.32 -22.39 -16.39
N GLN A 492 -11.87 -23.56 -16.73
CA GLN A 492 -11.66 -24.77 -15.93
C GLN A 492 -10.20 -25.22 -16.04
N ALA A 493 -9.69 -25.89 -14.99
CA ALA A 493 -8.29 -26.32 -14.89
C ALA A 493 -7.80 -27.25 -16.05
N SER A 494 -8.71 -27.81 -16.85
CA SER A 494 -8.41 -28.59 -18.05
C SER A 494 -8.24 -27.76 -19.34
N GLY A 495 -8.63 -26.49 -19.35
CA GLY A 495 -8.69 -25.65 -20.55
C GLY A 495 -9.99 -25.78 -21.36
N CYS A 496 -10.96 -26.59 -20.90
CA CYS A 496 -12.00 -27.15 -21.76
C CYS A 496 -13.40 -26.55 -21.63
N ALA A 497 -13.63 -25.68 -20.65
CA ALA A 497 -14.89 -24.94 -20.49
C ALA A 497 -14.66 -23.67 -19.68
N TYR A 498 -15.60 -22.73 -19.78
CA TYR A 498 -15.60 -21.52 -18.97
C TYR A 498 -16.33 -21.74 -17.65
N GLU A 499 -15.78 -21.15 -16.59
CA GLU A 499 -16.34 -21.19 -15.24
C GLU A 499 -17.63 -20.36 -15.11
N ALA A 500 -18.44 -20.73 -14.11
CA ALA A 500 -19.77 -20.17 -13.95
C ALA A 500 -19.75 -18.65 -13.73
N ALA A 501 -20.75 -17.93 -14.23
CA ALA A 501 -20.86 -16.46 -14.13
C ALA A 501 -21.06 -15.90 -12.70
N THR A 502 -20.89 -16.75 -11.68
CA THR A 502 -20.87 -16.44 -10.24
C THR A 502 -19.48 -16.60 -9.62
N LEU A 503 -18.48 -17.13 -10.35
CA LEU A 503 -17.09 -17.15 -9.92
C LEU A 503 -16.45 -15.76 -10.04
N LYS A 504 -15.77 -15.33 -8.97
CA LYS A 504 -14.98 -14.10 -8.90
C LYS A 504 -13.61 -14.35 -9.51
N CYS A 505 -13.27 -13.61 -10.55
CA CYS A 505 -12.07 -13.86 -11.38
C CYS A 505 -10.97 -12.79 -11.21
N SER A 506 -11.23 -11.77 -10.40
CA SER A 506 -10.29 -10.70 -10.07
C SER A 506 -10.03 -10.69 -8.57
N ALA A 507 -8.77 -10.89 -8.16
CA ALA A 507 -8.34 -10.70 -6.78
C ALA A 507 -8.50 -9.23 -6.36
N THR A 508 -8.02 -8.31 -7.20
CA THR A 508 -8.12 -6.85 -7.00
C THR A 508 -9.54 -6.34 -7.23
N ALA A 509 -9.97 -5.37 -6.43
CA ALA A 509 -11.25 -4.69 -6.58
C ALA A 509 -11.23 -3.65 -7.70
N THR A 510 -12.34 -3.48 -8.42
CA THR A 510 -12.52 -2.39 -9.41
C THR A 510 -12.90 -1.07 -8.76
N ALA A 511 -13.63 -1.12 -7.64
CA ALA A 511 -14.01 0.01 -6.83
C ALA A 511 -14.14 -0.38 -5.35
N THR A 512 -14.16 0.62 -4.47
CA THR A 512 -14.43 0.46 -3.04
C THR A 512 -15.15 1.69 -2.54
N GLU A 513 -16.17 1.50 -1.70
CA GLU A 513 -16.88 2.61 -1.06
C GLU A 513 -17.12 2.35 0.42
N ARG A 514 -17.30 3.45 1.16
CA ARG A 514 -17.51 3.52 2.60
C ARG A 514 -18.73 4.36 2.93
N ARG A 515 -19.43 3.98 4.00
CA ARG A 515 -20.61 4.72 4.52
C ARG A 515 -20.66 4.70 6.04
N CYS A 516 -21.46 5.58 6.62
CA CYS A 516 -21.77 5.54 8.05
C CYS A 516 -23.02 4.70 8.35
N SER A 517 -22.90 3.83 9.35
CA SER A 517 -24.02 3.16 10.02
C SER A 517 -24.18 3.79 11.42
N GLY A 518 -25.22 4.62 11.61
CA GLY A 518 -25.37 5.47 12.79
C GLY A 518 -24.55 6.78 12.69
N THR A 519 -24.51 7.55 13.78
CA THR A 519 -23.87 8.88 13.83
C THR A 519 -22.85 8.97 14.99
N CYS A 520 -23.28 9.40 16.18
CA CYS A 520 -22.45 9.38 17.39
C CYS A 520 -22.23 7.94 17.84
N GLY A 521 -20.96 7.52 18.00
CA GLY A 521 -20.62 6.11 18.21
C GLY A 521 -21.03 5.20 17.03
N GLY A 522 -21.15 5.77 15.83
CA GLY A 522 -21.51 5.04 14.61
C GLY A 522 -20.40 4.09 14.15
N THR A 523 -20.63 3.36 13.06
CA THR A 523 -19.66 2.43 12.47
C THR A 523 -19.44 2.77 11.00
N VAL A 524 -18.18 2.96 10.60
CA VAL A 524 -17.77 2.99 9.20
C VAL A 524 -17.94 1.58 8.64
N GLN A 525 -18.75 1.46 7.59
CA GLN A 525 -18.89 0.23 6.81
C GLN A 525 -18.19 0.38 5.47
N LYS A 526 -17.60 -0.71 4.96
CA LYS A 526 -16.93 -0.80 3.68
C LYS A 526 -17.57 -1.90 2.82
N ARG A 527 -17.52 -1.72 1.51
CA ARG A 527 -17.64 -2.81 0.53
C ARG A 527 -16.77 -2.54 -0.69
N SER A 528 -16.50 -3.58 -1.46
CA SER A 528 -15.70 -3.53 -2.67
C SER A 528 -16.44 -4.17 -3.85
N GLU A 529 -16.08 -3.75 -5.06
CA GLU A 529 -16.63 -4.25 -6.31
C GLU A 529 -15.58 -5.15 -7.00
N PHE A 530 -16.01 -6.26 -7.59
CA PHE A 530 -15.13 -7.20 -8.27
C PHE A 530 -15.70 -7.63 -9.63
N LYS A 531 -14.81 -8.05 -10.53
CA LYS A 531 -15.16 -8.68 -11.81
C LYS A 531 -15.50 -10.16 -11.61
N TYR A 532 -16.52 -10.62 -12.32
CA TYR A 532 -16.97 -12.00 -12.36
C TYR A 532 -16.91 -12.55 -13.79
N CYS A 533 -16.78 -13.87 -13.93
CA CYS A 533 -16.76 -14.54 -15.24
C CYS A 533 -18.05 -14.31 -16.01
N THR A 534 -18.01 -14.35 -17.34
CA THR A 534 -19.23 -14.19 -18.17
C THR A 534 -20.03 -15.50 -18.28
N GLY A 535 -19.35 -16.65 -18.20
CA GLY A 535 -19.92 -17.98 -18.47
C GLY A 535 -20.18 -18.27 -19.95
N SER A 536 -19.77 -17.39 -20.88
CA SER A 536 -20.03 -17.54 -22.32
C SER A 536 -18.97 -16.93 -23.26
N ALA A 537 -17.98 -16.22 -22.72
CA ALA A 537 -16.87 -15.60 -23.45
C ALA A 537 -15.63 -15.48 -22.55
N ALA A 538 -14.44 -15.44 -23.16
CA ALA A 538 -13.15 -15.46 -22.46
C ALA A 538 -12.97 -14.35 -21.42
N GLY A 539 -12.35 -14.70 -20.29
CA GLY A 539 -11.91 -13.79 -19.24
C GLY A 539 -12.99 -13.11 -18.38
N CYS A 540 -12.51 -12.24 -17.49
CA CYS A 540 -13.34 -11.39 -16.64
C CYS A 540 -14.17 -10.39 -17.44
N GLY A 541 -15.51 -10.53 -17.40
CA GLY A 541 -16.42 -9.60 -18.05
C GLY A 541 -16.30 -8.19 -17.48
N THR A 542 -15.88 -7.22 -18.30
CA THR A 542 -15.75 -5.79 -17.91
C THR A 542 -17.09 -5.16 -17.51
N SER A 543 -18.20 -5.74 -17.94
CA SER A 543 -19.57 -5.37 -17.58
C SER A 543 -20.20 -6.23 -16.47
N ASN A 544 -19.59 -7.36 -16.07
CA ASN A 544 -20.11 -8.24 -15.01
C ASN A 544 -19.50 -7.88 -13.65
N LEU A 545 -19.68 -6.61 -13.27
CA LEU A 545 -19.23 -6.05 -12.00
C LEU A 545 -20.29 -6.30 -10.92
N LYS A 546 -19.85 -6.76 -9.75
CA LYS A 546 -20.74 -6.98 -8.59
C LYS A 546 -20.09 -6.48 -7.32
N TRP A 547 -20.93 -5.89 -6.47
CA TRP A 547 -20.54 -5.41 -5.16
C TRP A 547 -20.76 -6.47 -4.09
N ASP A 548 -19.77 -6.64 -3.23
CA ASP A 548 -19.91 -7.48 -2.03
C ASP A 548 -20.86 -6.84 -1.01
N ALA A 549 -21.25 -7.62 0.00
CA ALA A 549 -22.05 -7.15 1.11
C ALA A 549 -21.29 -6.09 1.95
N TRP A 550 -22.04 -5.20 2.61
CA TRP A 550 -21.46 -4.22 3.52
C TRP A 550 -20.91 -4.89 4.79
N ALA A 551 -19.59 -4.82 4.97
CA ALA A 551 -18.91 -5.23 6.19
C ALA A 551 -18.67 -4.00 7.10
N ASN A 552 -18.52 -4.23 8.41
CA ASN A 552 -18.05 -3.20 9.34
C ASN A 552 -16.51 -3.10 9.22
N GLU A 553 -15.99 -1.89 9.08
CA GLU A 553 -14.55 -1.62 8.96
C GLU A 553 -13.99 -0.95 10.23
N THR A 554 -14.70 0.02 10.80
CA THR A 554 -14.25 0.71 12.02
C THR A 554 -15.43 1.18 12.85
N ALA A 555 -15.49 0.77 14.11
CA ALA A 555 -16.44 1.35 15.07
C ALA A 555 -15.87 2.67 15.60
N CYS A 556 -16.60 3.77 15.45
CA CYS A 556 -16.23 5.04 16.07
C CYS A 556 -16.47 4.93 17.58
N GLY A 557 -15.50 5.37 18.39
CA GLY A 557 -15.68 5.45 19.85
C GLY A 557 -16.92 6.25 20.22
N ALA A 558 -17.53 5.97 21.38
CA ALA A 558 -18.85 6.50 21.74
C ALA A 558 -18.97 8.04 21.72
N SER A 559 -17.86 8.75 21.95
CA SER A 559 -17.77 10.22 21.88
C SER A 559 -17.61 10.77 20.46
N ASN A 560 -17.24 9.94 19.47
CA ASN A 560 -16.87 10.37 18.12
C ASN A 560 -18.07 10.33 17.16
N LEU A 561 -17.98 11.13 16.10
CA LEU A 561 -19.00 11.23 15.05
C LEU A 561 -18.54 10.45 13.81
N CYS A 562 -19.35 9.50 13.33
CA CYS A 562 -19.18 8.97 11.99
C CYS A 562 -19.61 10.04 10.97
N THR A 563 -18.70 10.45 10.09
CA THR A 563 -18.94 11.40 9.01
C THR A 563 -18.84 10.73 7.64
N GLN A 564 -19.70 11.10 6.69
CA GLN A 564 -19.69 10.58 5.33
C GLN A 564 -19.70 11.72 4.30
N SER A 565 -18.90 11.58 3.24
CA SER A 565 -18.85 12.44 2.07
C SER A 565 -18.75 11.57 0.81
N GLY A 566 -19.85 11.50 0.04
CA GLY A 566 -19.95 10.61 -1.11
C GLY A 566 -19.71 9.14 -0.75
N THR A 567 -18.74 8.53 -1.41
CA THR A 567 -18.27 7.14 -1.22
C THR A 567 -17.21 6.99 -0.12
N SER A 568 -16.89 8.05 0.63
CA SER A 568 -15.94 8.02 1.75
C SER A 568 -16.65 8.25 3.09
N ALA A 569 -16.25 7.50 4.11
CA ALA A 569 -16.70 7.70 5.49
C ALA A 569 -15.56 7.46 6.48
N SER A 570 -15.58 8.17 7.60
CA SER A 570 -14.53 8.17 8.63
C SER A 570 -15.08 8.53 10.02
N CYS A 571 -14.29 8.27 11.07
CA CYS A 571 -14.62 8.64 12.44
C CYS A 571 -13.96 9.98 12.81
N GLN A 572 -14.74 11.06 12.89
CA GLN A 572 -14.27 12.35 13.39
C GLN A 572 -14.24 12.35 14.93
N SER A 573 -13.09 12.69 15.50
CA SER A 573 -12.94 12.88 16.95
C SER A 573 -13.73 14.10 17.44
N CYS A 574 -14.51 13.94 18.51
CA CYS A 574 -15.19 15.06 19.18
C CYS A 574 -14.71 15.17 20.63
N PRO A 575 -13.81 16.11 20.98
CA PRO A 575 -13.24 16.21 22.33
C PRO A 575 -14.27 16.39 23.46
N MET A 576 -15.38 17.07 23.18
CA MET A 576 -16.50 17.27 24.12
C MET A 576 -17.64 16.25 23.94
N GLY A 577 -17.39 15.15 23.21
CA GLY A 577 -18.40 14.16 22.85
C GLY A 577 -19.23 14.55 21.63
N CYS A 578 -20.12 13.64 21.23
CA CYS A 578 -21.05 13.79 20.11
C CYS A 578 -22.48 13.74 20.62
N SER A 579 -23.35 14.61 20.11
CA SER A 579 -24.78 14.62 20.43
C SER A 579 -25.59 15.00 19.20
N SER A 580 -26.77 14.37 19.03
CA SER A 580 -27.71 14.68 17.95
C SER A 580 -27.13 14.62 16.52
N GLY A 581 -26.05 13.84 16.32
CA GLY A 581 -25.36 13.73 15.02
C GLY A 581 -24.35 14.82 14.71
N ALA A 582 -23.91 15.60 15.71
CA ALA A 582 -22.82 16.57 15.59
C ALA A 582 -21.83 16.42 16.76
N CYS A 583 -20.57 16.82 16.56
CA CYS A 583 -19.67 17.07 17.68
C CYS A 583 -20.22 18.20 18.56
N VAL A 584 -20.15 18.02 19.88
CA VAL A 584 -20.46 19.10 20.83
C VAL A 584 -19.36 20.16 20.72
N THR A 585 -19.75 21.41 20.49
CA THR A 585 -18.82 22.54 20.44
C THR A 585 -18.66 23.19 21.81
N GLN A 586 -17.47 23.74 22.09
CA GLN A 586 -17.21 24.47 23.34
C GLN A 586 -18.09 25.72 23.41
N PRO A 587 -18.74 26.02 24.56
CA PRO A 587 -19.46 27.26 24.76
C PRO A 587 -18.48 28.46 24.76
N THR A 588 -18.80 29.50 24.00
CA THR A 588 -18.00 30.73 24.00
C THR A 588 -18.40 31.64 25.16
N TYR A 589 -17.47 31.87 26.09
CA TYR A 589 -17.66 32.76 27.23
C TYR A 589 -17.08 34.15 26.95
N LYS A 590 -17.81 35.19 27.34
CA LYS A 590 -17.37 36.58 27.19
C LYS A 590 -16.76 37.09 28.48
N ILE A 591 -15.50 37.51 28.43
CA ILE A 591 -14.76 38.01 29.60
C ILE A 591 -14.55 39.51 29.43
N CYS A 592 -15.17 40.32 30.29
CA CYS A 592 -14.91 41.75 30.32
C CYS A 592 -13.76 42.06 31.29
N ILE A 593 -12.70 42.68 30.79
CA ILE A 593 -11.55 43.12 31.56
C ILE A 593 -11.60 44.64 31.65
N ASP A 594 -11.63 45.18 32.88
CA ASP A 594 -11.62 46.61 33.16
C ASP A 594 -10.30 47.03 33.82
N PRO A 595 -9.26 47.38 33.05
CA PRO A 595 -8.09 48.04 33.62
C PRO A 595 -8.51 49.40 34.17
N GLY A 596 -8.58 49.52 35.50
CA GLY A 596 -8.92 50.77 36.18
C GLY A 596 -7.97 51.92 35.81
N TYR A 597 -8.35 53.15 36.15
CA TYR A 597 -7.64 54.39 35.77
C TYR A 597 -7.58 54.60 34.25
N GLY A 598 -7.00 55.72 33.83
CA GLY A 598 -6.75 56.04 32.43
C GLY A 598 -5.81 57.23 32.29
N PRO A 599 -5.45 57.62 31.05
CA PRO A 599 -4.70 58.85 30.80
C PRO A 599 -5.40 60.06 31.45
N GLY A 600 -4.63 60.85 32.20
CA GLY A 600 -5.12 62.03 32.94
C GLY A 600 -5.73 61.75 34.32
N ASP A 601 -5.92 60.48 34.71
CA ASP A 601 -6.47 60.07 36.01
C ASP A 601 -5.79 58.79 36.48
N SER A 602 -4.56 58.93 37.01
CA SER A 602 -3.77 57.84 37.56
C SER A 602 -3.15 58.26 38.89
N PRO A 603 -3.21 57.43 39.95
CA PRO A 603 -2.32 57.59 41.08
C PRO A 603 -0.88 57.36 40.60
N VAL A 604 0.07 58.11 41.16
CA VAL A 604 1.51 57.97 40.88
C VAL A 604 2.27 58.02 42.20
N SER A 605 3.18 57.07 42.40
CA SER A 605 4.00 56.96 43.62
C SER A 605 5.34 56.34 43.25
N GLY A 606 6.45 56.92 43.71
CA GLY A 606 7.80 56.40 43.46
C GLY A 606 8.16 56.18 41.99
N GLY A 607 7.59 56.96 41.07
CA GLY A 607 7.75 56.80 39.61
C GLY A 607 6.83 55.77 38.95
N VAL A 608 6.05 54.99 39.72
CA VAL A 608 5.10 53.99 39.20
C VAL A 608 3.71 54.62 39.08
N ALA A 609 3.08 54.50 37.91
CA ALA A 609 1.72 54.97 37.65
C ALA A 609 0.71 53.81 37.67
N GLY A 610 -0.37 53.97 38.43
CA GLY A 610 -1.42 52.95 38.57
C GLY A 610 -2.12 52.57 37.26
N ASN A 611 -2.31 53.52 36.34
CA ASN A 611 -2.86 53.28 35.00
C ASN A 611 -2.05 52.27 34.19
N ASP A 612 -0.73 52.30 34.32
CA ASP A 612 0.18 51.52 33.49
C ASP A 612 0.28 50.09 34.04
N VAL A 613 0.27 49.97 35.37
CA VAL A 613 0.16 48.70 36.11
C VAL A 613 -1.14 47.97 35.78
N THR A 614 -2.29 48.65 35.88
CA THR A 614 -3.59 48.02 35.59
C THR A 614 -3.74 47.67 34.10
N TRP A 615 -3.20 48.50 33.20
CA TRP A 615 -3.18 48.23 31.76
C TRP A 615 -2.30 47.02 31.41
N SER A 616 -1.09 46.91 31.96
CA SER A 616 -0.20 45.76 31.76
C SER A 616 -0.87 44.44 32.18
N VAL A 617 -1.44 44.36 33.39
CA VAL A 617 -2.12 43.13 33.87
C VAL A 617 -3.34 42.77 33.02
N ALA A 618 -4.09 43.77 32.54
CA ALA A 618 -5.22 43.52 31.63
C ALA A 618 -4.79 43.00 30.26
N GLN A 619 -3.67 43.49 29.72
CA GLN A 619 -3.09 43.01 28.47
C GLN A 619 -2.54 41.58 28.61
N HIS A 620 -1.81 41.29 29.69
CA HIS A 620 -1.34 39.93 29.99
C HIS A 620 -2.50 38.94 30.15
N LEU A 621 -3.57 39.32 30.86
CA LEU A 621 -4.76 38.47 31.02
C LEU A 621 -5.49 38.24 29.68
N LYS A 622 -5.55 39.26 28.82
CA LYS A 622 -6.07 39.12 27.45
C LYS A 622 -5.26 38.07 26.67
N THR A 623 -3.93 38.16 26.69
CA THR A 623 -3.04 37.19 26.02
C THR A 623 -3.25 35.76 26.56
N TRP A 624 -3.34 35.57 27.88
CA TRP A 624 -3.60 34.26 28.48
C TRP A 624 -4.94 33.64 28.05
N LEU A 625 -6.01 34.43 27.96
CA LEU A 625 -7.32 33.98 27.49
C LEU A 625 -7.34 33.71 25.98
N GLU A 626 -6.60 34.47 25.18
CA GLU A 626 -6.46 34.22 23.74
C GLU A 626 -5.64 32.95 23.45
N ALA A 627 -4.64 32.64 24.29
CA ALA A 627 -3.88 31.39 24.21
C ALA A 627 -4.72 30.15 24.57
N ASP A 628 -5.50 30.18 25.66
CA ASP A 628 -6.37 29.05 26.08
C ASP A 628 -7.44 28.75 25.01
N THR A 629 -7.92 29.79 24.32
CA THR A 629 -8.87 29.67 23.20
C THR A 629 -8.31 28.91 21.99
N ALA A 630 -6.98 28.87 21.82
CA ALA A 630 -6.32 28.22 20.69
C ALA A 630 -6.08 26.71 20.90
N LYS A 631 -6.39 26.15 22.08
CA LYS A 631 -6.11 24.76 22.42
C LYS A 631 -7.42 23.93 22.45
N PRO A 632 -7.54 22.84 21.66
CA PRO A 632 -8.71 21.95 21.72
C PRO A 632 -8.94 21.29 23.09
N GLN A 633 -7.89 21.24 23.93
CA GLN A 633 -7.89 20.71 25.30
C GLN A 633 -8.13 21.80 26.37
N GLY A 634 -8.25 23.07 25.98
CA GLY A 634 -8.29 24.24 26.87
C GLY A 634 -9.57 24.42 27.67
N GLY A 635 -9.54 25.36 28.62
CA GLY A 635 -10.59 25.60 29.62
C GLY A 635 -11.89 26.25 29.11
N GLY A 636 -12.09 26.34 27.79
CA GLY A 636 -13.23 26.96 27.13
C GLY A 636 -12.81 27.92 26.02
N THR A 637 -13.78 28.36 25.21
CA THR A 637 -13.54 29.35 24.14
C THR A 637 -13.76 30.75 24.71
N TRP A 638 -12.74 31.61 24.72
CA TRP A 638 -12.81 32.93 25.35
C TRP A 638 -12.98 34.06 24.34
N SER A 639 -13.85 35.02 24.66
CA SER A 639 -14.04 36.26 23.90
C SER A 639 -13.80 37.45 24.83
N VAL A 640 -12.67 38.14 24.65
CA VAL A 640 -12.22 39.21 25.54
C VAL A 640 -12.79 40.56 25.11
N VAL A 641 -13.27 41.35 26.08
CA VAL A 641 -13.70 42.74 25.89
C VAL A 641 -12.97 43.63 26.90
N LEU A 642 -12.17 44.59 26.40
CA LEU A 642 -11.57 45.63 27.23
C LEU A 642 -12.52 46.83 27.35
N THR A 643 -12.67 47.39 28.55
CA THR A 643 -13.52 48.58 28.77
C THR A 643 -12.93 49.89 28.26
N ARG A 644 -11.61 49.94 28.03
CA ARG A 644 -10.86 51.09 27.51
C ARG A 644 -9.71 50.66 26.59
N SER A 645 -9.13 51.62 25.89
CA SER A 645 -7.82 51.52 25.24
C SER A 645 -6.70 52.07 26.13
N ALA A 646 -5.45 51.94 25.69
CA ALA A 646 -4.30 52.64 26.28
C ALA A 646 -4.47 54.18 26.28
N THR A 647 -5.27 54.72 25.36
CA THR A 647 -5.43 56.16 25.09
C THR A 647 -6.72 56.78 25.63
N SER A 648 -7.59 56.01 26.32
CA SER A 648 -8.90 56.49 26.76
C SER A 648 -9.14 56.27 28.25
N ASN A 649 -9.88 57.21 28.87
CA ASN A 649 -10.34 57.09 30.25
C ASN A 649 -11.88 57.23 30.35
N PRO A 650 -12.65 56.15 30.07
CA PRO A 650 -14.09 56.16 30.28
C PRO A 650 -14.45 56.18 31.77
N SER A 651 -15.64 56.70 32.11
CA SER A 651 -16.15 56.70 33.49
C SER A 651 -16.52 55.29 33.97
N SER A 652 -16.58 55.07 35.29
CA SER A 652 -17.00 53.79 35.89
C SER A 652 -18.39 53.33 35.44
N THR A 653 -19.27 54.27 35.08
CA THR A 653 -20.59 53.99 34.46
C THR A 653 -20.41 53.43 33.05
N ALA A 654 -19.64 54.10 32.19
CA ALA A 654 -19.40 53.64 30.82
C ALA A 654 -18.67 52.28 30.78
N ARG A 655 -17.70 52.05 31.67
CA ARG A 655 -16.98 50.76 31.81
C ARG A 655 -17.93 49.60 32.14
N ARG A 656 -18.80 49.79 33.14
CA ARG A 656 -19.89 48.87 33.50
C ARG A 656 -20.80 48.58 32.30
N ASP A 657 -21.17 49.64 31.57
CA ASP A 657 -22.13 49.54 30.46
C ASP A 657 -21.53 48.85 29.23
N THR A 658 -20.23 49.02 28.94
CA THR A 658 -19.51 48.20 27.95
C THR A 658 -19.57 46.71 28.30
N CYS A 659 -19.30 46.33 29.55
CA CYS A 659 -19.39 44.92 29.98
C CYS A 659 -20.82 44.35 29.90
N ASN A 660 -21.83 45.16 30.26
CA ASN A 660 -23.23 44.77 30.16
C ASN A 660 -23.69 44.63 28.71
N ALA A 661 -23.36 45.59 27.84
CA ALA A 661 -23.72 45.59 26.41
C ALA A 661 -23.02 44.48 25.62
N ALA A 662 -21.79 44.11 26.00
CA ALA A 662 -21.11 42.94 25.44
C ALA A 662 -21.85 41.61 25.72
N GLY A 663 -22.65 41.54 26.78
CA GLY A 663 -23.19 40.29 27.31
C GLY A 663 -22.12 39.44 28.00
N ALA A 664 -21.25 40.06 28.80
CA ALA A 664 -20.16 39.38 29.49
C ALA A 664 -20.66 38.27 30.43
N THR A 665 -19.97 37.14 30.47
CA THR A 665 -20.17 36.02 31.41
C THR A 665 -19.45 36.26 32.73
N ARG A 666 -18.29 36.93 32.70
CA ARG A 666 -17.50 37.36 33.86
C ARG A 666 -16.96 38.77 33.63
N VAL A 667 -16.80 39.53 34.71
CA VAL A 667 -16.20 40.87 34.68
C VAL A 667 -15.11 40.98 35.74
N ILE A 668 -13.92 41.43 35.35
CA ILE A 668 -12.80 41.67 36.27
C ILE A 668 -12.28 43.10 36.11
N SER A 669 -12.53 43.93 37.13
CA SER A 669 -11.89 45.24 37.26
C SER A 669 -10.59 45.12 38.04
N ILE A 670 -9.55 45.80 37.57
CA ILE A 670 -8.17 45.70 38.07
C ILE A 670 -7.75 47.08 38.58
N GLY A 671 -7.29 47.17 39.83
CA GLY A 671 -6.92 48.40 40.49
C GLY A 671 -5.64 48.29 41.33
N VAL A 672 -5.14 49.44 41.79
CA VAL A 672 -4.09 49.56 42.81
C VAL A 672 -4.61 50.47 43.91
N ASN A 673 -4.28 50.17 45.16
CA ASN A 673 -4.82 50.86 46.33
C ASN A 673 -3.85 51.94 46.83
N GLY A 674 -4.28 52.78 47.77
CA GLY A 674 -3.43 53.76 48.43
C GLY A 674 -4.12 54.35 49.67
N PHE A 675 -3.37 54.63 50.73
CA PHE A 675 -3.95 55.09 52.00
C PHE A 675 -3.03 55.94 52.88
N ASN A 676 -1.89 55.40 53.33
CA ASN A 676 -0.99 56.05 54.31
C ASN A 676 0.48 55.56 54.25
N GLY A 677 0.88 54.92 53.16
CA GLY A 677 2.21 54.31 52.96
C GLY A 677 2.48 53.03 53.78
N SER A 678 1.70 52.74 54.82
CA SER A 678 1.92 51.59 55.72
C SER A 678 0.98 50.41 55.44
N ALA A 679 -0.22 50.67 54.91
CA ALA A 679 -1.13 49.64 54.43
C ALA A 679 -0.54 48.90 53.21
N HIS A 680 -0.70 47.57 53.17
CA HIS A 680 -0.15 46.69 52.14
C HIS A 680 -1.01 45.42 52.01
N GLY A 681 -0.88 44.69 50.89
CA GLY A 681 -1.59 43.45 50.56
C GLY A 681 -2.72 43.61 49.52
N SER A 682 -3.19 42.47 49.00
CA SER A 682 -4.21 42.40 47.92
C SER A 682 -5.62 42.22 48.48
N GLU A 683 -6.63 42.86 47.88
CA GLU A 683 -8.06 42.74 48.27
C GLU A 683 -9.02 42.73 47.07
N THR A 684 -10.05 41.87 47.13
CA THR A 684 -11.06 41.72 46.07
C THR A 684 -12.44 42.17 46.53
N TYR A 685 -13.02 43.17 45.87
CA TYR A 685 -14.38 43.64 46.16
C TYR A 685 -15.42 43.02 45.22
N ARG A 686 -16.62 42.75 45.75
CA ARG A 686 -17.83 42.41 44.98
C ARG A 686 -19.01 43.30 45.37
N LYS A 687 -20.09 43.30 44.58
CA LYS A 687 -21.37 43.90 45.02
C LYS A 687 -21.98 43.09 46.17
N THR A 688 -22.74 43.77 47.04
CA THR A 688 -23.62 43.10 48.01
C THR A 688 -24.74 42.39 47.25
N THR A 689 -24.79 41.06 47.38
CA THR A 689 -25.79 40.19 46.78
C THR A 689 -25.84 38.87 47.56
N SER A 690 -27.01 38.23 47.57
CA SER A 690 -27.24 36.86 48.03
C SER A 690 -26.83 35.79 47.00
N ASP A 691 -26.56 36.19 45.75
CA ASP A 691 -26.12 35.28 44.70
C ASP A 691 -24.73 34.70 45.02
N ALA A 692 -24.68 33.37 45.13
CA ALA A 692 -23.47 32.62 45.46
C ALA A 692 -22.40 32.71 44.36
N THR A 693 -22.76 32.96 43.10
CA THR A 693 -21.81 33.02 41.98
C THR A 693 -20.87 34.24 42.07
N TRP A 694 -21.39 35.42 42.44
CA TRP A 694 -20.56 36.60 42.73
C TRP A 694 -19.61 36.35 43.91
N THR A 695 -20.07 35.65 44.94
CA THR A 695 -19.25 35.35 46.13
C THR A 695 -18.17 34.32 45.81
N GLY A 696 -18.52 33.24 45.11
CA GLY A 696 -17.62 32.17 44.71
C GLY A 696 -16.58 32.62 43.67
N TYR A 697 -16.94 33.54 42.76
CA TYR A 697 -15.98 34.14 41.83
C TYR A 697 -15.00 35.07 42.56
N ALA A 698 -15.49 35.97 43.43
CA ALA A 698 -14.62 36.84 44.22
C ALA A 698 -13.65 36.06 45.13
N THR A 699 -14.11 34.95 45.72
CA THR A 699 -13.26 34.06 46.54
C THR A 699 -12.15 33.40 45.72
N LYS A 700 -12.46 32.95 44.48
CA LYS A 700 -11.46 32.39 43.56
C LYS A 700 -10.44 33.44 43.12
N VAL A 701 -10.89 34.63 42.74
CA VAL A 701 -10.00 35.73 42.35
C VAL A 701 -9.07 36.13 43.49
N GLN A 702 -9.59 36.25 44.73
CA GLN A 702 -8.75 36.52 45.90
C GLN A 702 -7.75 35.38 46.14
N ALA A 703 -8.17 34.11 46.13
CA ALA A 703 -7.26 32.98 46.34
C ALA A 703 -6.10 32.96 45.33
N GLN A 704 -6.38 33.21 44.04
CA GLN A 704 -5.35 33.23 43.00
C GLN A 704 -4.46 34.48 43.07
N LEU A 705 -4.96 35.63 43.51
CA LEU A 705 -4.11 36.81 43.80
C LEU A 705 -3.03 36.50 44.84
N ILE A 706 -3.36 35.73 45.87
CA ILE A 706 -2.41 35.37 46.92
C ILE A 706 -1.47 34.26 46.45
N ALA A 707 -1.99 33.24 45.74
CA ALA A 707 -1.19 32.14 45.21
C ALA A 707 -0.15 32.58 44.18
N HIS A 708 -0.50 33.49 43.25
CA HIS A 708 0.38 33.95 42.18
C HIS A 708 1.11 35.28 42.51
N GLY A 709 0.47 36.17 43.28
CA GLY A 709 1.03 37.47 43.64
C GLY A 709 1.84 37.50 44.94
N GLY A 710 1.61 36.56 45.87
CA GLY A 710 2.40 36.42 47.11
C GLY A 710 2.32 37.56 48.12
N LEU A 711 1.48 38.57 47.89
CA LEU A 711 1.25 39.69 48.82
C LEU A 711 0.30 39.29 49.97
N THR A 712 0.24 40.10 51.02
CA THR A 712 -0.58 39.82 52.21
C THR A 712 -2.07 39.70 51.87
N ASP A 713 -2.73 38.63 52.33
CA ASP A 713 -4.17 38.45 52.14
C ASP A 713 -4.98 39.43 53.01
N ARG A 714 -5.83 40.22 52.35
CA ARG A 714 -6.77 41.15 52.99
C ARG A 714 -8.24 40.76 52.76
N GLY A 715 -8.49 39.61 52.13
CA GLY A 715 -9.78 38.97 51.96
C GLY A 715 -10.71 39.57 50.92
N VAL A 716 -11.87 38.91 50.75
CA VAL A 716 -12.99 39.37 49.92
C VAL A 716 -13.86 40.37 50.67
N LYS A 717 -14.26 41.45 50.01
CA LYS A 717 -15.02 42.58 50.60
C LYS A 717 -16.25 42.92 49.77
N THR A 718 -17.19 43.66 50.37
CA THR A 718 -18.38 44.19 49.69
C THR A 718 -18.29 45.70 49.51
N SER A 719 -18.61 46.21 48.33
CA SER A 719 -18.70 47.65 48.05
C SER A 719 -19.83 47.98 47.07
N THR A 720 -20.19 49.26 47.00
CA THR A 720 -21.19 49.82 46.08
C THR A 720 -20.60 50.43 44.80
N PHE A 721 -19.28 50.28 44.57
CA PHE A 721 -18.58 50.81 43.40
C PHE A 721 -19.32 50.54 42.07
N THR A 722 -19.48 51.56 41.23
CA THR A 722 -20.31 51.51 40.02
C THR A 722 -19.98 50.35 39.08
N ILE A 723 -18.70 50.00 38.93
CA ILE A 723 -18.22 48.90 38.08
C ILE A 723 -18.72 47.51 38.54
N LEU A 724 -19.04 47.34 39.82
CA LEU A 724 -19.55 46.08 40.38
C LEU A 724 -21.04 45.85 40.05
N ASN A 725 -21.77 46.89 39.63
CA ASN A 725 -23.21 46.84 39.37
C ASN A 725 -23.55 46.30 37.97
N THR A 726 -22.86 45.24 37.55
CA THR A 726 -23.05 44.54 36.28
C THR A 726 -24.13 43.45 36.37
N ASN A 727 -24.61 43.05 35.18
CA ASN A 727 -25.56 41.96 34.99
C ASN A 727 -24.96 40.58 35.29
N ALA A 728 -23.63 40.42 35.17
CA ALA A 728 -22.90 39.16 35.36
C ALA A 728 -21.87 39.23 36.51
N PRO A 729 -21.44 38.06 37.06
CA PRO A 729 -20.48 37.97 38.15
C PRO A 729 -19.24 38.83 37.96
N SER A 730 -19.00 39.71 38.93
CA SER A 730 -18.07 40.82 38.84
C SER A 730 -17.28 41.07 40.10
N VAL A 731 -16.03 41.48 39.90
CA VAL A 731 -15.06 41.79 40.95
C VAL A 731 -14.31 43.08 40.64
N TRP A 732 -13.76 43.71 41.69
CA TRP A 732 -12.68 44.68 41.57
C TRP A 732 -11.52 44.19 42.43
N ALA A 733 -10.49 43.68 41.76
CA ALA A 733 -9.25 43.20 42.36
C ALA A 733 -8.28 44.39 42.53
N PHE A 734 -7.95 44.72 43.78
CA PHE A 734 -6.83 45.61 44.10
C PHE A 734 -5.57 44.77 44.31
N LEU A 735 -4.60 44.96 43.43
CA LEU A 735 -3.39 44.15 43.35
C LEU A 735 -2.49 44.35 44.58
N GLY A 736 -2.35 45.59 45.04
CA GLY A 736 -1.54 46.00 46.18
C GLY A 736 -1.61 47.52 46.37
N PHE A 737 -0.91 48.04 47.37
CA PHE A 737 -0.87 49.46 47.73
C PHE A 737 0.29 50.20 47.05
N LEU A 738 -0.03 51.13 46.14
CA LEU A 738 0.96 51.85 45.33
C LEU A 738 1.79 52.84 46.16
N ASP A 739 1.27 53.32 47.30
CA ASP A 739 1.98 54.19 48.25
C ASP A 739 2.90 53.42 49.21
N ASN A 740 2.72 52.11 49.36
CA ASN A 740 3.62 51.25 50.13
C ASN A 740 4.84 50.83 49.31
N SER A 741 6.03 50.87 49.93
CA SER A 741 7.28 50.58 49.23
C SER A 741 7.49 49.11 48.84
N GLY A 742 6.92 48.16 49.60
CA GLY A 742 7.01 46.72 49.32
C GLY A 742 6.07 46.30 48.20
N ASP A 743 4.78 46.59 48.34
CA ASP A 743 3.77 46.33 47.31
C ASP A 743 4.15 47.02 45.98
N ARG A 744 4.55 48.31 46.02
CA ARG A 744 4.98 49.04 44.83
C ARG A 744 6.15 48.39 44.09
N ALA A 745 7.08 47.73 44.80
CA ALA A 745 8.20 47.05 44.15
C ALA A 745 7.72 45.87 43.28
N GLN A 746 6.69 45.15 43.72
CA GLN A 746 6.05 44.09 42.92
C GLN A 746 5.16 44.68 41.81
N LEU A 747 4.36 45.72 42.12
CA LEU A 747 3.55 46.41 41.12
C LEU A 747 4.38 46.99 39.96
N ALA A 748 5.64 47.37 40.21
CA ALA A 748 6.59 47.84 39.20
C ALA A 748 7.12 46.73 38.27
N ASN A 749 7.16 45.47 38.72
CA ASN A 749 7.73 44.32 38.01
C ASN A 749 6.74 43.73 36.99
N ASP A 750 7.10 43.69 35.69
CA ASP A 750 6.20 43.16 34.67
C ASP A 750 6.03 41.64 34.72
N ALA A 751 7.06 40.88 35.12
CA ALA A 751 6.95 39.44 35.29
C ALA A 751 5.95 39.07 36.41
N TRP A 752 5.96 39.84 37.51
CA TRP A 752 4.97 39.71 38.58
C TRP A 752 3.55 40.07 38.10
N ARG A 753 3.41 41.13 37.29
CA ARG A 753 2.12 41.51 36.66
C ARG A 753 1.59 40.41 35.73
N ASN A 754 2.46 39.71 35.00
CA ASN A 754 2.08 38.58 34.16
C ASN A 754 1.65 37.35 34.98
N GLU A 755 2.37 36.98 36.03
CA GLU A 755 2.00 35.82 36.87
C GLU A 755 0.67 36.07 37.62
N VAL A 756 0.43 37.32 38.08
CA VAL A 756 -0.87 37.75 38.60
C VAL A 756 -1.99 37.64 37.56
N ALA A 757 -1.72 37.97 36.29
CA ALA A 757 -2.68 37.80 35.20
C ALA A 757 -3.00 36.32 34.91
N LYS A 758 -2.01 35.43 35.01
CA LYS A 758 -2.22 33.97 34.95
C LYS A 758 -3.09 33.47 36.10
N GLY A 759 -2.91 33.99 37.32
CA GLY A 759 -3.83 33.74 38.43
C GLY A 759 -5.27 34.17 38.13
N PHE A 760 -5.48 35.27 37.39
CA PHE A 760 -6.82 35.66 36.93
C PHE A 760 -7.41 34.69 35.88
N LEU A 761 -6.62 34.13 34.96
CA LEU A 761 -7.07 33.04 34.07
C LEU A 761 -7.59 31.85 34.88
N PHE A 762 -6.80 31.37 35.84
CA PHE A 762 -7.18 30.24 36.70
C PHE A 762 -8.46 30.52 37.49
N ALA A 763 -8.61 31.74 38.02
CA ALA A 763 -9.84 32.14 38.72
C ALA A 763 -11.07 32.16 37.80
N ILE A 764 -10.92 32.53 36.52
CA ILE A 764 -11.98 32.52 35.51
C ILE A 764 -12.39 31.08 35.16
N GLN A 765 -11.43 30.23 34.77
CA GLN A 765 -11.63 28.80 34.47
C GLN A 765 -12.39 28.10 35.62
N GLN A 766 -11.85 28.18 36.84
CA GLN A 766 -12.46 27.60 38.04
C GLN A 766 -13.83 28.21 38.38
N SER A 767 -14.11 29.47 38.00
CA SER A 767 -15.43 30.08 38.23
C SER A 767 -16.52 29.56 37.29
N LEU A 768 -16.15 28.89 36.20
CA LEU A 768 -17.07 28.37 35.18
C LEU A 768 -17.17 26.83 35.20
N GLY A 769 -16.41 26.17 36.07
CA GLY A 769 -16.46 24.71 36.30
C GLY A 769 -15.26 23.94 35.77
N TYR A 770 -14.30 24.62 35.14
CA TYR A 770 -13.11 24.00 34.56
C TYR A 770 -11.98 23.88 35.59
N SER A 771 -11.12 22.89 35.40
CA SER A 771 -9.83 22.81 36.09
C SER A 771 -8.96 24.02 35.72
N ALA A 772 -8.06 24.43 36.62
CA ALA A 772 -7.05 25.43 36.29
C ALA A 772 -5.97 24.81 35.37
N TYR A 773 -5.65 25.49 34.27
CA TYR A 773 -4.74 25.00 33.24
C TYR A 773 -3.98 26.16 32.57
N THR A 774 -2.70 25.94 32.21
CA THR A 774 -1.85 26.91 31.52
C THR A 774 -1.73 26.50 30.04
N PRO A 775 -2.15 27.34 29.07
CA PRO A 775 -2.16 27.02 27.63
C PRO A 775 -0.82 26.65 26.98
#